data_AF-A0A5B9QH59-F1
#
_entry.id   AF-A0A5B9QH59-F1
#
_cell.length_a   1.000
_cell.length_b   1.000
_cell.length_c   1.000
_cell.angle_alpha   90.00
_cell.angle_beta   90.00
_cell.angle_gamma   90.00
#
_symmetry.space_group_name_H-M   'P 1'
#
loop_
_entity.id
_entity.type
_entity.pdbx_description
1 polymer ?
#
loop_
_entity_poly.entity_id
_entity_poly.type
_entity_poly.pdbx_seq_one_letter_code
_entity_poly.pdbx_strand_id
1 'polypeptide(L)'
;MQSQVRLLNYNCSCAVLLILASISTTMLTAEEIDITTVSVDKARMLDYLVREGGRLGREAIQRVSTPQKLVGEKSQLRKEFRFMIGLDPLPKREPLELSLVRTIECDGYAVDVIHFQSMPKLYVTANLYRPTNLGSGPYPAVILGPGHTPHPSGGKAVRQNYAVPWVREGYIALVIDPIQVAEIFAVHRGTDSFRMWDWYARGYTPIGVEVWNAMRAVDYLLTRPDVDGSKLVVNGCSGGGHLSWMLAAADERIAMSQPVAGTGDILSHISDNLVRLHCDCAYFINTYRHDWSTLAALIAPRPLLIHATTEDVYYPPKSYHSVFESAKTIYKCLGEADRVGLSEDTGPHNYTDTQRNRAVQWGNKWFRGDKSLVKTLPFDEIPAEQLAAFDQSLPKSINARIHEQFIPQAEIPSCSNLAEWERIRQTTLDKLKTVVFRNLPRPYKAYRPERKLRERYSLETEEGIQVGMSSQTSPTGVGNRALLYIASPNDSPAGIRNLLRSYPWQSLPVSTHIIWPRGIGTLSWDDMIQQRIRRSAMLLGRTLDDMRVFDILCAIDLIASQPDFDDGDLTVVGEGEAGILGVYAALLDTRVTRIILKSPPISHKNGPVLLNILRYCDIPQALAMLAPRELILLSDCSNKFDFAKTIYRLYGVEANFKTSQTITQVLHERLNEH
;
A
#
# COMPACT_ATOMS: atom_id res chain seq x y z
N MET A 1 -68.81 54.45 28.97
CA MET A 1 -70.07 54.76 28.26
C MET A 1 -70.19 53.75 27.12
N GLN A 2 -71.32 53.03 27.08
CA GLN A 2 -71.75 52.04 26.07
C GLN A 2 -71.04 50.66 25.99
N SER A 3 -71.61 49.72 26.78
CA SER A 3 -72.22 48.41 26.40
C SER A 3 -71.50 47.45 25.43
N GLN A 4 -71.53 46.12 25.57
CA GLN A 4 -71.96 45.16 26.59
C GLN A 4 -71.44 43.75 26.16
N VAL A 5 -71.30 42.89 27.16
CA VAL A 5 -70.88 41.48 27.21
C VAL A 5 -71.77 40.50 26.40
N ARG A 6 -71.20 39.39 25.86
CA ARG A 6 -71.63 37.99 26.18
C ARG A 6 -70.90 36.87 25.39
N LEU A 7 -70.42 35.89 26.16
CA LEU A 7 -70.17 34.49 25.78
C LEU A 7 -71.46 33.75 25.41
N LEU A 8 -71.36 32.72 24.55
CA LEU A 8 -72.13 31.48 24.67
C LEU A 8 -71.54 30.33 23.82
N ASN A 9 -71.38 29.17 24.47
CA ASN A 9 -71.12 27.83 23.91
C ASN A 9 -72.29 27.37 23.01
N TYR A 10 -72.05 26.47 22.04
CA TYR A 10 -72.66 25.12 21.95
C TYR A 10 -72.24 24.34 20.68
N ASN A 11 -72.37 23.02 20.81
CA ASN A 11 -71.87 21.88 20.02
C ASN A 11 -72.49 21.63 18.63
N CYS A 12 -71.70 20.88 17.84
CA CYS A 12 -72.05 19.80 16.88
C CYS A 12 -73.02 20.07 15.71
N SER A 13 -72.54 19.80 14.48
CA SER A 13 -73.11 18.74 13.61
C SER A 13 -72.22 18.45 12.39
N CYS A 14 -72.06 17.16 12.12
CA CYS A 14 -71.31 16.56 11.03
C CYS A 14 -71.81 16.97 9.64
N ALA A 15 -70.88 17.20 8.71
CA ALA A 15 -71.12 17.03 7.28
C ALA A 15 -69.90 16.34 6.64
N VAL A 16 -70.19 15.18 6.06
CA VAL A 16 -69.29 14.26 5.37
C VAL A 16 -68.77 14.90 4.09
N LEU A 17 -67.44 14.94 3.92
CA LEU A 17 -66.79 15.19 2.64
C LEU A 17 -65.83 14.02 2.36
N LEU A 18 -66.28 13.15 1.46
CA LEU A 18 -65.52 12.06 0.86
C LEU A 18 -64.30 12.63 0.13
N ILE A 19 -63.13 12.58 0.76
CA ILE A 19 -61.86 12.69 0.07
C ILE A 19 -61.45 11.27 -0.32
N LEU A 20 -61.65 10.94 -1.59
CA LEU A 20 -61.04 9.77 -2.22
C LEU A 20 -59.52 9.93 -2.17
N ALA A 21 -58.90 9.32 -1.16
CA ALA A 21 -57.47 9.07 -1.16
C ALA A 21 -57.18 8.05 -2.27
N SER A 22 -56.75 8.53 -3.43
CA SER A 22 -56.02 7.71 -4.38
C SER A 22 -54.71 7.29 -3.72
N ILE A 23 -54.73 6.10 -3.10
CA ILE A 23 -53.51 5.36 -2.80
C ILE A 23 -52.93 4.98 -4.15
N SER A 24 -52.13 5.88 -4.72
CA SER A 24 -51.16 5.51 -5.75
C SER A 24 -50.21 4.54 -5.08
N THR A 25 -50.54 3.25 -5.18
CA THR A 25 -49.57 2.18 -5.06
C THR A 25 -48.58 2.42 -6.19
N THR A 26 -47.52 3.18 -5.91
CA THR A 26 -46.29 3.04 -6.66
C THR A 26 -45.84 1.61 -6.44
N MET A 27 -46.27 0.71 -7.34
CA MET A 27 -45.49 -0.47 -7.61
C MET A 27 -44.10 0.05 -7.96
N LEU A 28 -43.18 -0.03 -7.00
CA LEU A 28 -41.76 -0.03 -7.26
C LEU A 28 -41.54 -1.16 -8.26
N THR A 29 -41.58 -0.83 -9.54
CA THR A 29 -41.05 -1.67 -10.60
C THR A 29 -39.63 -2.00 -10.14
N ALA A 30 -39.34 -3.27 -9.92
CA ALA A 30 -37.98 -3.69 -9.60
C ALA A 30 -37.06 -3.13 -10.67
N GLU A 31 -36.24 -2.12 -10.32
CA GLU A 31 -35.22 -1.58 -11.21
C GLU A 31 -34.44 -2.75 -11.80
N GLU A 32 -34.39 -2.82 -13.13
CA GLU A 32 -33.71 -3.89 -13.84
C GLU A 32 -32.24 -3.87 -13.42
N ILE A 33 -31.72 -5.00 -12.91
CA ILE A 33 -30.33 -5.08 -12.45
C ILE A 33 -29.43 -4.98 -13.67
N ASP A 34 -28.75 -3.85 -13.81
CA ASP A 34 -27.68 -3.72 -14.78
C ASP A 34 -26.39 -4.31 -14.19
N ILE A 35 -26.25 -5.62 -14.38
CA ILE A 35 -25.04 -6.38 -14.02
C ILE A 35 -23.77 -5.86 -14.70
N THR A 36 -23.89 -5.03 -15.74
CA THR A 36 -22.74 -4.47 -16.43
C THR A 36 -22.27 -3.15 -15.84
N THR A 37 -23.04 -2.54 -14.93
CA THR A 37 -22.69 -1.27 -14.28
C THR A 37 -22.63 -1.35 -12.75
N VAL A 38 -23.28 -2.35 -12.12
CA VAL A 38 -23.27 -2.52 -10.66
C VAL A 38 -21.85 -2.62 -10.08
N SER A 39 -20.93 -3.25 -10.82
CA SER A 39 -19.54 -3.44 -10.43
C SER A 39 -18.70 -2.16 -10.44
N VAL A 40 -19.18 -1.07 -11.07
CA VAL A 40 -18.44 0.20 -11.19
C VAL A 40 -19.01 1.32 -10.32
N ASP A 41 -19.82 0.99 -9.31
CA ASP A 41 -20.27 1.95 -8.31
C ASP A 41 -19.10 2.49 -7.47
N LYS A 42 -18.63 3.69 -7.83
CA LYS A 42 -17.52 4.36 -7.15
C LYS A 42 -17.85 4.77 -5.72
N ALA A 43 -19.11 5.07 -5.40
CA ALA A 43 -19.49 5.50 -4.06
C ALA A 43 -19.36 4.31 -3.09
N ARG A 44 -19.91 3.15 -3.46
CA ARG A 44 -19.76 1.91 -2.69
C ARG A 44 -18.30 1.51 -2.46
N MET A 45 -17.47 1.61 -3.51
CA MET A 45 -16.05 1.30 -3.40
C MET A 45 -15.32 2.24 -2.44
N LEU A 46 -15.60 3.54 -2.49
CA LEU A 46 -14.99 4.52 -1.58
C LEU A 46 -15.47 4.33 -0.14
N ASP A 47 -16.77 4.08 0.07
CA ASP A 47 -17.31 3.81 1.41
C ASP A 47 -16.73 2.53 2.01
N TYR A 48 -16.53 1.48 1.20
CA TYR A 48 -15.83 0.27 1.60
C TYR A 48 -14.41 0.57 2.09
N LEU A 49 -13.61 1.33 1.32
CA LEU A 49 -12.24 1.70 1.73
C LEU A 49 -12.22 2.51 3.03
N VAL A 50 -13.19 3.39 3.26
CA VAL A 50 -13.31 4.16 4.52
C VAL A 50 -13.66 3.24 5.68
N ARG A 51 -14.62 2.31 5.52
CA ARG A 51 -14.95 1.30 6.54
C ARG A 51 -13.74 0.44 6.90
N GLU A 52 -13.00 -0.02 5.88
CA GLU A 52 -11.76 -0.79 6.07
C GLU A 52 -10.68 0.01 6.80
N GLY A 53 -10.51 1.29 6.48
CA GLY A 53 -9.55 2.17 7.18
C GLY A 53 -9.89 2.30 8.67
N GLY A 54 -11.17 2.46 8.99
CA GLY A 54 -11.64 2.48 10.37
C GLY A 54 -11.43 1.13 11.09
N ARG A 55 -11.62 0.01 10.38
CA ARG A 55 -11.35 -1.33 10.93
C ARG A 55 -9.86 -1.54 11.21
N LEU A 56 -9.00 -1.19 10.25
CA LEU A 56 -7.55 -1.29 10.38
C LEU A 56 -7.04 -0.50 11.59
N GLY A 57 -7.48 0.75 11.78
CA GLY A 57 -7.07 1.55 12.94
C GLY A 57 -7.43 0.89 14.28
N ARG A 58 -8.63 0.29 14.38
CA ARG A 58 -9.05 -0.48 15.57
C ARG A 58 -8.23 -1.76 15.78
N GLU A 59 -7.96 -2.50 14.71
CA GLU A 59 -7.11 -3.71 14.75
C GLU A 59 -5.69 -3.36 15.21
N ALA A 60 -5.09 -2.30 14.65
CA ALA A 60 -3.75 -1.84 14.97
C ALA A 60 -3.60 -1.47 16.46
N ILE A 61 -4.53 -0.69 17.03
CA ILE A 61 -4.46 -0.34 18.46
C ILE A 61 -4.70 -1.56 19.37
N GLN A 62 -5.60 -2.48 19.00
CA GLN A 62 -5.87 -3.69 19.78
C GLN A 62 -4.67 -4.63 19.88
N ARG A 63 -3.77 -4.62 18.88
CA ARG A 63 -2.51 -5.38 18.90
C ARG A 63 -1.52 -4.86 19.95
N VAL A 64 -1.62 -3.60 20.37
CA VAL A 64 -0.64 -2.93 21.25
C VAL A 64 -1.26 -2.31 22.51
N SER A 65 -2.53 -2.59 22.79
CA SER A 65 -3.32 -1.91 23.83
C SER A 65 -3.01 -2.31 25.29
N THR A 66 -2.06 -3.23 25.52
CA THR A 66 -1.65 -3.64 26.88
C THR A 66 -0.13 -3.78 26.93
N PRO A 67 0.51 -3.61 28.11
CA PRO A 67 1.95 -3.78 28.26
C PRO A 67 2.44 -5.16 27.81
N GLN A 68 1.71 -6.23 28.14
CA GLN A 68 2.07 -7.60 27.78
C GLN A 68 2.07 -7.79 26.26
N LYS A 69 1.01 -7.33 25.57
CA LYS A 69 0.96 -7.36 24.11
C LYS A 69 2.05 -6.51 23.49
N LEU A 70 2.23 -5.29 23.97
CA LEU A 70 3.22 -4.37 23.44
C LEU A 70 4.64 -4.95 23.53
N VAL A 71 5.03 -5.48 24.70
CA VAL A 71 6.35 -6.10 24.89
C VAL A 71 6.48 -7.40 24.07
N GLY A 72 5.45 -8.25 24.07
CA GLY A 72 5.47 -9.54 23.37
C GLY A 72 5.49 -9.42 21.84
N GLU A 73 4.81 -8.42 21.28
CA GLU A 73 4.67 -8.25 19.83
C GLU A 73 5.76 -7.36 19.21
N LYS A 74 6.50 -6.56 20.01
CA LYS A 74 7.37 -5.49 19.49
C LYS A 74 8.37 -5.96 18.44
N SER A 75 9.02 -7.10 18.67
CA SER A 75 10.00 -7.67 17.73
C SER A 75 9.33 -8.08 16.41
N GLN A 76 8.17 -8.73 16.50
CA GLN A 76 7.40 -9.17 15.33
C GLN A 76 6.84 -7.97 14.56
N LEU A 77 6.29 -6.97 15.25
CA LEU A 77 5.86 -5.70 14.63
C LEU A 77 7.02 -5.01 13.92
N ARG A 78 8.22 -4.98 14.50
CA ARG A 78 9.36 -4.37 13.81
C ARG A 78 9.78 -5.14 12.57
N LYS A 79 9.76 -6.47 12.64
CA LYS A 79 10.04 -7.33 11.48
C LYS A 79 9.01 -7.11 10.37
N GLU A 80 7.73 -7.09 10.70
CA GLU A 80 6.64 -6.76 9.78
C GLU A 80 6.83 -5.39 9.16
N PHE A 81 7.14 -4.38 9.98
CA PHE A 81 7.36 -3.01 9.50
C PHE A 81 8.56 -2.94 8.54
N ARG A 82 9.71 -3.52 8.92
CA ARG A 82 10.89 -3.61 8.04
C ARG A 82 10.57 -4.33 6.72
N PHE A 83 9.79 -5.41 6.76
CA PHE A 83 9.35 -6.08 5.53
C PHE A 83 8.56 -5.15 4.59
N MET A 84 7.62 -4.36 5.14
CA MET A 84 6.74 -3.46 4.39
C MET A 84 7.46 -2.24 3.79
N ILE A 85 8.65 -1.90 4.30
CA ILE A 85 9.54 -0.88 3.71
C ILE A 85 10.72 -1.49 2.92
N GLY A 86 10.76 -2.81 2.73
CA GLY A 86 11.82 -3.46 1.94
C GLY A 86 13.17 -3.63 2.66
N LEU A 87 13.16 -3.65 3.99
CA LEU A 87 14.32 -3.77 4.88
C LEU A 87 14.35 -5.09 5.67
N ASP A 88 13.64 -6.12 5.20
CA ASP A 88 13.72 -7.49 5.70
C ASP A 88 14.06 -8.47 4.56
N PRO A 89 15.30 -9.00 4.50
CA PRO A 89 16.44 -8.67 5.37
C PRO A 89 16.97 -7.25 5.12
N LEU A 90 17.76 -6.72 6.05
CA LEU A 90 18.49 -5.47 5.81
C LEU A 90 19.52 -5.66 4.68
N PRO A 91 19.74 -4.65 3.83
CA PRO A 91 20.87 -4.65 2.92
C PRO A 91 22.19 -4.81 3.70
N LYS A 92 23.20 -5.40 3.05
CA LYS A 92 24.52 -5.54 3.66
C LYS A 92 25.13 -4.16 3.90
N ARG A 93 25.68 -3.93 5.10
CA ARG A 93 26.45 -2.72 5.43
C ARG A 93 27.86 -2.85 4.84
N GLU A 94 28.07 -2.27 3.67
CA GLU A 94 29.39 -2.12 3.07
C GLU A 94 30.12 -0.87 3.62
N PRO A 95 31.41 -0.65 3.34
CA PRO A 95 32.07 0.61 3.69
C PRO A 95 31.31 1.84 3.17
N LEU A 96 31.27 2.91 3.97
CA LEU A 96 30.52 4.12 3.62
C LEU A 96 31.16 4.92 2.49
N GLU A 97 32.45 4.72 2.16
CA GLU A 97 33.17 5.56 1.18
C GLU A 97 32.94 7.07 1.45
N LEU A 98 33.03 7.46 2.73
CA LEU A 98 32.77 8.82 3.20
C LEU A 98 33.80 9.78 2.62
N SER A 99 33.34 10.90 2.09
CA SER A 99 34.18 11.99 1.60
C SER A 99 33.81 13.30 2.30
N LEU A 100 34.81 13.95 2.88
CA LEU A 100 34.72 15.34 3.35
C LEU A 100 35.09 16.26 2.18
N VAL A 101 34.12 17.03 1.69
CA VAL A 101 34.30 17.91 0.54
C VAL A 101 34.94 19.22 0.97
N ARG A 102 34.41 19.83 2.04
CA ARG A 102 34.90 21.07 2.64
C ARG A 102 34.32 21.26 4.03
N THR A 103 34.95 22.15 4.79
CA THR A 103 34.44 22.66 6.07
C THR A 103 34.25 24.18 5.94
N ILE A 104 33.13 24.67 6.44
CA ILE A 104 32.79 26.10 6.48
C ILE A 104 32.72 26.51 7.95
N GLU A 105 33.56 27.47 8.34
CA GLU A 105 33.56 28.00 9.71
C GLU A 105 32.45 29.04 9.88
N CYS A 106 31.76 28.98 11.01
CA CYS A 106 30.68 29.90 11.39
C CYS A 106 30.87 30.37 12.84
N ASP A 107 30.04 31.32 13.27
CA ASP A 107 30.07 31.78 14.65
C ASP A 107 29.56 30.69 15.63
N GLY A 108 30.50 30.07 16.35
CA GLY A 108 30.25 29.04 17.37
C GLY A 108 30.06 27.62 16.84
N TYR A 109 30.07 27.39 15.54
CA TYR A 109 29.97 26.07 14.93
C TYR A 109 30.67 26.01 13.57
N ALA A 110 30.83 24.81 13.03
CA ALA A 110 31.32 24.58 11.68
C ALA A 110 30.39 23.63 10.92
N VAL A 111 30.37 23.74 9.59
CA VAL A 111 29.60 22.88 8.70
C VAL A 111 30.53 22.07 7.82
N ASP A 112 30.56 20.76 8.03
CA ASP A 112 31.25 19.80 7.18
C ASP A 112 30.30 19.36 6.05
N VAL A 113 30.65 19.65 4.81
CA VAL A 113 29.92 19.19 3.62
C VAL A 113 30.46 17.82 3.23
N ILE A 114 29.59 16.81 3.23
CA ILE A 114 29.99 15.42 3.06
C ILE A 114 29.08 14.69 2.07
N HIS A 115 29.62 13.62 1.48
CA HIS A 115 28.81 12.59 0.86
C HIS A 115 29.34 11.20 1.23
N PHE A 116 28.48 10.20 1.18
CA PHE A 116 28.82 8.81 1.43
C PHE A 116 27.94 7.88 0.60
N GLN A 117 28.25 6.60 0.60
CA GLN A 117 27.49 5.54 -0.07
C GLN A 117 26.71 4.73 0.96
N SER A 118 25.37 4.72 0.86
CA SER A 118 24.52 3.89 1.71
C SER A 118 24.47 2.44 1.22
N MET A 119 24.69 2.23 -0.07
CA MET A 119 25.00 0.97 -0.75
C MET A 119 26.04 1.26 -1.84
N PRO A 120 26.77 0.28 -2.37
CA PRO A 120 27.69 0.52 -3.48
C PRO A 120 27.03 1.32 -4.61
N LYS A 121 27.59 2.50 -4.91
CA LYS A 121 27.13 3.49 -5.89
C LYS A 121 25.77 4.15 -5.60
N LEU A 122 25.16 3.93 -4.44
CA LEU A 122 23.99 4.66 -3.97
C LEU A 122 24.47 5.79 -3.04
N TYR A 123 24.53 6.99 -3.58
CA TYR A 123 25.11 8.14 -2.89
C TYR A 123 24.08 8.88 -2.04
N VAL A 124 24.52 9.33 -0.87
CA VAL A 124 23.80 10.20 0.05
C VAL A 124 24.65 11.44 0.29
N THR A 125 24.04 12.61 0.10
CA THR A 125 24.64 13.92 0.32
C THR A 125 24.15 14.51 1.63
N ALA A 126 25.04 15.13 2.41
CA ALA A 126 24.70 15.63 3.73
C ALA A 126 25.54 16.84 4.16
N ASN A 127 24.99 17.64 5.07
CA ASN A 127 25.71 18.71 5.77
C ASN A 127 25.70 18.42 7.27
N LEU A 128 26.88 18.33 7.86
CA LEU A 128 27.08 18.04 9.28
C LEU A 128 27.49 19.32 10.02
N TYR A 129 26.64 19.79 10.93
CA TYR A 129 26.87 20.93 11.79
C TYR A 129 27.43 20.43 13.13
N ARG A 130 28.58 20.96 13.54
CA ARG A 130 29.22 20.60 14.82
C ARG A 130 29.66 21.85 15.60
N PRO A 131 29.54 21.86 16.94
CA PRO A 131 29.98 22.99 17.74
C PRO A 131 31.51 23.12 17.68
N THR A 132 32.02 24.35 17.74
CA THR A 132 33.46 24.64 17.75
C THR A 132 33.94 25.28 19.07
N ASN A 133 33.01 25.72 19.92
CA ASN A 133 33.28 26.47 21.14
C ASN A 133 32.82 25.78 22.44
N LEU A 134 32.33 24.53 22.38
CA LEU A 134 31.73 23.81 23.52
C LEU A 134 32.58 22.62 24.02
N GLY A 135 33.87 22.55 23.66
CA GLY A 135 34.77 21.45 24.02
C GLY A 135 34.85 20.33 22.97
N SER A 136 35.18 19.11 23.39
CA SER A 136 35.42 17.94 22.50
C SER A 136 34.29 16.90 22.49
N GLY A 137 33.18 17.14 23.20
CA GLY A 137 32.06 16.20 23.30
C GLY A 137 32.25 15.13 24.40
N PRO A 138 31.55 13.98 24.31
CA PRO A 138 30.63 13.59 23.25
C PRO A 138 29.30 14.36 23.30
N TYR A 139 28.76 14.71 22.14
CA TYR A 139 27.52 15.45 21.97
C TYR A 139 26.37 14.54 21.57
N PRO A 140 25.12 14.77 22.06
CA PRO A 140 23.95 14.19 21.42
C PRO A 140 23.90 14.60 19.93
N ALA A 141 23.29 13.77 19.09
CA ALA A 141 23.21 14.05 17.66
C ALA A 141 21.78 13.96 17.13
N VAL A 142 21.48 14.75 16.10
CA VAL A 142 20.19 14.77 15.42
C VAL A 142 20.38 14.54 13.93
N ILE A 143 19.57 13.63 13.37
CA ILE A 143 19.44 13.43 11.92
C ILE A 143 18.21 14.22 11.46
N LEU A 144 18.40 15.08 10.47
CA LEU A 144 17.41 16.03 9.98
C LEU A 144 16.99 15.72 8.53
N GLY A 145 15.69 15.54 8.32
CA GLY A 145 15.07 15.42 7.00
C GLY A 145 14.45 16.76 6.54
N PRO A 146 14.95 17.40 5.47
CA PRO A 146 14.54 18.74 5.05
C PRO A 146 13.17 18.83 4.33
N GLY A 147 12.53 17.69 4.05
CA GLY A 147 11.35 17.61 3.18
C GLY A 147 11.72 17.71 1.69
N HIS A 148 10.75 17.98 0.81
CA HIS A 148 10.95 17.92 -0.65
C HIS A 148 11.05 19.28 -1.34
N THR A 149 11.65 20.28 -0.68
CA THR A 149 11.89 21.58 -1.32
C THR A 149 13.06 21.44 -2.31
N PRO A 150 12.82 21.61 -3.63
CA PRO A 150 13.85 21.38 -4.63
C PRO A 150 14.87 22.52 -4.63
N HIS A 151 16.16 22.16 -4.74
CA HIS A 151 17.26 23.08 -4.97
C HIS A 151 18.39 22.35 -5.71
N PRO A 152 19.14 22.99 -6.63
CA PRO A 152 20.27 22.34 -7.32
C PRO A 152 21.32 21.75 -6.37
N SER A 153 21.59 22.42 -5.26
CA SER A 153 22.52 21.98 -4.20
C SER A 153 21.96 20.93 -3.22
N GLY A 154 20.76 20.41 -3.50
CA GLY A 154 20.03 19.50 -2.63
C GLY A 154 19.17 20.22 -1.56
N GLY A 155 18.12 19.55 -1.10
CA GLY A 155 17.24 20.04 -0.04
C GLY A 155 17.95 20.35 1.30
N LYS A 156 19.06 19.66 1.60
CA LYS A 156 19.88 19.93 2.79
C LYS A 156 20.47 21.34 2.82
N ALA A 157 20.80 21.91 1.66
CA ALA A 157 21.51 23.18 1.56
C ALA A 157 20.63 24.38 1.92
N VAL A 158 19.30 24.22 1.82
CA VAL A 158 18.31 25.29 2.04
C VAL A 158 17.59 25.17 3.39
N ARG A 159 18.02 24.26 4.27
CA ARG A 159 17.40 24.01 5.59
C ARG A 159 18.36 24.20 6.76
N GLN A 160 19.26 25.17 6.66
CA GLN A 160 20.19 25.55 7.73
C GLN A 160 19.44 25.90 9.03
N ASN A 161 18.29 26.57 8.88
CA ASN A 161 17.41 26.91 10.00
C ASN A 161 16.91 25.70 10.78
N TYR A 162 16.95 24.48 10.23
CA TYR A 162 16.60 23.27 10.97
C TYR A 162 17.76 22.80 11.86
N ALA A 163 19.01 22.96 11.42
CA ALA A 163 20.20 22.47 12.13
C ALA A 163 20.77 23.47 13.13
N VAL A 164 20.75 24.76 12.80
CA VAL A 164 21.38 25.83 13.61
C VAL A 164 20.90 25.88 15.06
N PRO A 165 19.59 25.75 15.36
CA PRO A 165 19.12 25.72 16.75
C PRO A 165 19.69 24.55 17.56
N TRP A 166 19.91 23.39 16.93
CA TRP A 166 20.46 22.22 17.59
C TRP A 166 21.96 22.36 17.86
N VAL A 167 22.74 22.78 16.87
CA VAL A 167 24.21 22.87 17.02
C VAL A 167 24.61 23.92 18.06
N ARG A 168 23.89 25.05 18.13
CA ARG A 168 24.09 26.08 19.16
C ARG A 168 23.77 25.60 20.58
N GLU A 169 22.91 24.60 20.72
CA GLU A 169 22.57 23.93 21.97
C GLU A 169 23.46 22.70 22.24
N GLY A 170 24.59 22.58 21.53
CA GLY A 170 25.58 21.53 21.74
C GLY A 170 25.14 20.14 21.26
N TYR A 171 24.49 20.09 20.09
CA TYR A 171 24.24 18.85 19.37
C TYR A 171 25.08 18.79 18.10
N ILE A 172 25.38 17.58 17.63
CA ILE A 172 25.81 17.37 16.24
C ILE A 172 24.55 17.24 15.38
N ALA A 173 24.37 18.09 14.38
CA ALA A 173 23.20 18.06 13.51
C ALA A 173 23.58 17.64 12.09
N LEU A 174 23.06 16.51 11.62
CA LEU A 174 23.31 15.96 10.30
C LEU A 174 22.05 16.11 9.43
N VAL A 175 22.07 17.02 8.47
CA VAL A 175 21.00 17.18 7.49
C VAL A 175 21.31 16.29 6.29
N ILE A 176 20.42 15.34 5.96
CA ILE A 176 20.58 14.44 4.83
C ILE A 176 19.58 14.77 3.74
N ASP A 177 20.01 14.68 2.48
CA ASP A 177 19.10 14.88 1.35
C ASP A 177 18.12 13.70 1.21
N PRO A 178 16.81 14.00 1.00
CA PRO A 178 15.87 13.00 0.52
C PRO A 178 16.11 12.75 -0.96
N ILE A 179 15.99 11.50 -1.38
CA ILE A 179 16.41 11.01 -2.70
C ILE A 179 15.74 11.75 -3.86
N GLN A 180 14.53 12.31 -3.67
CA GLN A 180 13.82 13.06 -4.71
C GLN A 180 14.50 14.38 -5.08
N VAL A 181 15.04 15.09 -4.08
CA VAL A 181 15.57 16.45 -4.23
C VAL A 181 17.03 16.53 -3.78
N ALA A 182 17.71 15.38 -3.76
CA ALA A 182 19.14 15.29 -3.58
C ALA A 182 19.88 15.83 -4.81
N GLU A 183 21.16 16.16 -4.63
CA GLU A 183 22.07 16.48 -5.74
C GLU A 183 22.13 15.32 -6.76
N ILE A 184 22.02 14.08 -6.29
CA ILE A 184 21.89 12.89 -7.12
C ILE A 184 20.47 12.32 -6.99
N PHE A 185 19.63 12.72 -7.94
CA PHE A 185 18.22 12.37 -8.03
C PHE A 185 17.96 10.86 -8.03
N ALA A 186 16.89 10.45 -7.32
CA ALA A 186 16.22 9.17 -7.47
C ALA A 186 14.71 9.33 -7.72
N VAL A 187 14.14 8.39 -8.46
CA VAL A 187 12.69 8.33 -8.67
C VAL A 187 11.97 8.07 -7.34
N HIS A 188 11.04 8.98 -7.02
CA HIS A 188 10.38 9.01 -5.71
C HIS A 188 8.84 9.09 -5.79
N ARG A 189 8.29 9.46 -6.95
CA ARG A 189 6.84 9.57 -7.22
C ARG A 189 6.38 8.58 -8.30
N GLY A 190 6.61 7.29 -8.07
CA GLY A 190 6.25 6.21 -8.98
C GLY A 190 4.74 6.01 -9.13
N THR A 191 4.03 5.63 -8.06
CA THR A 191 2.58 5.38 -8.12
C THR A 191 1.75 6.67 -8.06
N ASP A 192 2.33 7.72 -7.51
CA ASP A 192 1.76 9.06 -7.50
C ASP A 192 1.78 9.75 -8.87
N SER A 193 2.92 9.77 -9.57
CA SER A 193 3.08 10.57 -10.80
C SER A 193 3.28 9.75 -12.08
N PHE A 194 3.88 8.55 -11.99
CA PHE A 194 4.31 7.78 -13.18
C PHE A 194 3.57 6.46 -13.41
N ARG A 195 2.51 6.18 -12.63
CA ARG A 195 1.71 4.95 -12.74
C ARG A 195 2.55 3.66 -12.63
N MET A 196 3.67 3.70 -11.89
CA MET A 196 4.56 2.56 -11.67
C MET A 196 3.95 1.59 -10.64
N TRP A 197 2.79 1.03 -10.94
CA TRP A 197 2.04 0.15 -10.03
C TRP A 197 2.79 -1.14 -9.69
N ASP A 198 3.76 -1.54 -10.51
CA ASP A 198 4.68 -2.64 -10.25
C ASP A 198 5.55 -2.42 -8.99
N TRP A 199 5.63 -1.19 -8.46
CA TRP A 199 6.22 -0.92 -7.15
C TRP A 199 5.52 -1.73 -6.06
N TYR A 200 4.19 -1.84 -6.10
CA TYR A 200 3.44 -2.64 -5.14
C TYR A 200 3.71 -4.14 -5.32
N ALA A 201 3.87 -4.59 -6.58
CA ALA A 201 4.23 -5.97 -6.90
C ALA A 201 5.63 -6.35 -6.41
N ARG A 202 6.60 -5.43 -6.47
CA ARG A 202 7.94 -5.60 -5.89
C ARG A 202 7.96 -5.42 -4.37
N GLY A 203 6.91 -4.84 -3.80
CA GLY A 203 6.90 -4.37 -2.41
C GLY A 203 7.86 -3.18 -2.19
N TYR A 204 8.15 -2.40 -3.22
CA TYR A 204 9.05 -1.25 -3.15
C TYR A 204 8.32 0.01 -2.69
N THR A 205 8.97 0.77 -1.82
CA THR A 205 8.57 2.13 -1.45
C THR A 205 9.84 2.98 -1.29
N PRO A 206 9.83 4.25 -1.74
CA PRO A 206 10.98 5.13 -1.58
C PRO A 206 11.37 5.36 -0.11
N ILE A 207 10.42 5.30 0.84
CA ILE A 207 10.73 5.48 2.26
C ILE A 207 11.66 4.39 2.80
N GLY A 208 11.68 3.20 2.17
CA GLY A 208 12.64 2.14 2.48
C GLY A 208 14.09 2.57 2.22
N VAL A 209 14.31 3.23 1.09
CA VAL A 209 15.62 3.78 0.70
C VAL A 209 16.00 4.93 1.62
N GLU A 210 15.06 5.82 1.94
CA GLU A 210 15.29 6.94 2.87
C GLU A 210 15.66 6.48 4.28
N VAL A 211 14.91 5.51 4.81
CA VAL A 211 15.21 4.90 6.12
C VAL A 211 16.57 4.21 6.07
N TRP A 212 16.89 3.48 4.98
CA TRP A 212 18.22 2.89 4.83
C TRP A 212 19.33 3.93 4.82
N ASN A 213 19.19 4.99 4.02
CA ASN A 213 20.14 6.10 3.96
C ASN A 213 20.37 6.70 5.35
N ALA A 214 19.30 6.91 6.12
CA ALA A 214 19.39 7.41 7.48
C ALA A 214 19.99 6.39 8.47
N MET A 215 19.72 5.09 8.35
CA MET A 215 20.39 4.05 9.14
C MET A 215 21.90 4.02 8.87
N ARG A 216 22.32 4.31 7.64
CA ARG A 216 23.72 4.45 7.23
C ARG A 216 24.35 5.76 7.71
N ALA A 217 23.56 6.83 7.79
CA ALA A 217 23.96 8.06 8.48
C ALA A 217 24.17 7.84 9.98
N VAL A 218 23.32 7.03 10.65
CA VAL A 218 23.55 6.57 12.03
C VAL A 218 24.86 5.80 12.13
N ASP A 219 25.13 4.88 11.19
CA ASP A 219 26.39 4.12 11.17
C ASP A 219 27.59 5.08 11.11
N TYR A 220 27.54 6.13 10.29
CA TYR A 220 28.58 7.17 10.25
C TYR A 220 28.71 7.90 11.58
N LEU A 221 27.62 8.42 12.15
CA LEU A 221 27.66 9.17 13.41
C LEU A 221 28.29 8.35 14.54
N LEU A 222 28.01 7.05 14.60
CA LEU A 222 28.58 6.15 15.60
C LEU A 222 30.08 5.85 15.42
N THR A 223 30.69 6.22 14.28
CA THR A 223 32.15 6.16 14.11
C THR A 223 32.87 7.37 14.71
N ARG A 224 32.14 8.45 15.02
CA ARG A 224 32.76 9.70 15.46
C ARG A 224 32.98 9.71 16.98
N PRO A 225 34.17 10.11 17.46
CA PRO A 225 34.46 10.16 18.89
C PRO A 225 33.73 11.30 19.62
N ASP A 226 33.25 12.30 18.88
CA ASP A 226 32.52 13.46 19.42
C ASP A 226 30.99 13.25 19.48
N VAL A 227 30.48 12.06 19.13
CA VAL A 227 29.05 11.72 19.19
C VAL A 227 28.75 10.80 20.37
N ASP A 228 27.74 11.16 21.18
CA ASP A 228 27.11 10.27 22.16
C ASP A 228 26.07 9.40 21.44
N GLY A 229 26.48 8.19 21.07
CA GLY A 229 25.64 7.22 20.36
C GLY A 229 24.38 6.78 21.12
N SER A 230 24.27 7.08 22.43
CA SER A 230 23.06 6.79 23.22
C SER A 230 22.00 7.89 23.11
N LYS A 231 22.32 9.02 22.46
CA LYS A 231 21.47 10.22 22.39
C LYS A 231 21.24 10.69 20.96
N LEU A 232 20.77 9.76 20.13
CA LEU A 232 20.42 10.02 18.73
C LEU A 232 18.96 10.44 18.58
N VAL A 233 18.72 11.57 17.92
CA VAL A 233 17.39 12.08 17.59
C VAL A 233 17.16 11.96 16.08
N VAL A 234 15.93 11.69 15.68
CA VAL A 234 15.48 11.95 14.32
C VAL A 234 14.39 13.01 14.32
N ASN A 235 14.53 14.01 13.46
CA ASN A 235 13.58 15.10 13.29
C ASN A 235 13.49 15.49 11.80
N GLY A 236 12.38 16.07 11.38
CA GLY A 236 12.25 16.56 10.01
C GLY A 236 10.83 16.94 9.64
N CYS A 237 10.69 17.70 8.56
CA CYS A 237 9.42 18.26 8.10
C CYS A 237 8.89 17.52 6.86
N SER A 238 7.58 17.29 6.78
CA SER A 238 6.94 16.69 5.60
C SER A 238 7.47 15.27 5.32
N GLY A 239 8.17 15.05 4.21
CA GLY A 239 8.93 13.81 3.96
C GLY A 239 9.91 13.46 5.10
N GLY A 240 10.55 14.47 5.70
CA GLY A 240 11.39 14.29 6.88
C GLY A 240 10.60 13.90 8.15
N GLY A 241 9.32 14.25 8.21
CA GLY A 241 8.41 13.81 9.27
C GLY A 241 8.08 12.33 9.15
N HIS A 242 7.83 11.85 7.93
CA HIS A 242 7.71 10.41 7.65
C HIS A 242 9.00 9.66 7.99
N LEU A 243 10.15 10.18 7.57
CA LEU A 243 11.45 9.60 7.92
C LEU A 243 11.63 9.53 9.45
N SER A 244 11.19 10.54 10.19
CA SER A 244 11.29 10.57 11.65
C SER A 244 10.49 9.47 12.34
N TRP A 245 9.25 9.23 11.90
CA TRP A 245 8.44 8.10 12.36
C TRP A 245 9.08 6.76 11.98
N MET A 246 9.41 6.61 10.70
CA MET A 246 9.77 5.31 10.12
C MET A 246 11.19 4.89 10.50
N LEU A 247 12.16 5.81 10.57
CA LEU A 247 13.50 5.50 11.07
C LEU A 247 13.47 5.09 12.53
N ALA A 248 12.75 5.83 13.38
CA ALA A 248 12.65 5.48 14.79
C ALA A 248 11.97 4.14 15.00
N ALA A 249 10.92 3.81 14.23
CA ALA A 249 10.28 2.49 14.28
C ALA A 249 11.20 1.36 13.80
N ALA A 250 11.96 1.59 12.72
CA ALA A 250 12.84 0.60 12.10
C ALA A 250 14.16 0.39 12.85
N ASP A 251 14.72 1.41 13.51
CA ASP A 251 16.04 1.37 14.14
C ASP A 251 15.97 1.77 15.62
N GLU A 252 16.33 0.83 16.50
CA GLU A 252 16.28 1.02 17.95
C GLU A 252 17.43 1.87 18.50
N ARG A 253 18.43 2.18 17.67
CA ARG A 253 19.53 3.09 18.04
C ARG A 253 19.09 4.55 18.15
N ILE A 254 17.99 4.91 17.49
CA ILE A 254 17.36 6.22 17.66
C ILE A 254 16.80 6.31 19.08
N ALA A 255 17.26 7.27 19.88
CA ALA A 255 16.83 7.47 21.25
C ALA A 255 15.57 8.35 21.36
N MET A 256 15.25 9.14 20.34
CA MET A 256 14.10 10.06 20.32
C MET A 256 13.61 10.34 18.91
N SER A 257 12.29 10.47 18.72
CA SER A 257 11.66 10.83 17.44
C SER A 257 10.86 12.13 17.56
N GLN A 258 11.03 13.04 16.60
CA GLN A 258 10.32 14.32 16.56
C GLN A 258 9.81 14.63 15.14
N PRO A 259 8.74 13.97 14.67
CA PRO A 259 8.16 14.21 13.35
C PRO A 259 7.46 15.57 13.28
N VAL A 260 7.73 16.35 12.21
CA VAL A 260 7.09 17.64 11.93
C VAL A 260 6.26 17.53 10.66
N ALA A 261 4.98 17.95 10.72
CA ALA A 261 4.07 17.98 9.57
C ALA A 261 4.18 16.70 8.71
N GLY A 262 4.09 15.53 9.36
CA GLY A 262 4.35 14.21 8.77
C GLY A 262 3.63 13.08 9.52
N THR A 263 2.49 13.43 10.12
CA THR A 263 1.72 12.55 11.01
C THR A 263 0.26 12.53 10.55
N GLY A 264 -0.27 11.35 10.23
CA GLY A 264 -1.68 11.18 9.91
C GLY A 264 -2.09 9.72 9.91
N ASP A 265 -3.24 9.40 10.51
CA ASP A 265 -3.81 8.05 10.49
C ASP A 265 -4.31 7.64 9.09
N ILE A 266 -4.29 6.34 8.81
CA ILE A 266 -4.68 5.79 7.51
C ILE A 266 -6.15 6.12 7.15
N LEU A 267 -7.06 6.14 8.13
CA LEU A 267 -8.47 6.42 7.89
C LEU A 267 -8.66 7.80 7.26
N SER A 268 -8.05 8.84 7.86
CA SER A 268 -8.12 10.20 7.36
C SER A 268 -7.47 10.34 5.98
N HIS A 269 -6.35 9.64 5.74
CA HIS A 269 -5.73 9.61 4.41
C HIS A 269 -6.67 9.09 3.31
N ILE A 270 -7.54 8.12 3.64
CA ILE A 270 -8.51 7.52 2.73
C ILE A 270 -9.79 8.36 2.62
N SER A 271 -10.39 8.72 3.77
CA SER A 271 -11.69 9.42 3.82
C SER A 271 -11.63 10.78 3.16
N ASP A 272 -10.55 11.51 3.43
CA ASP A 272 -10.40 12.91 3.01
C ASP A 272 -9.60 13.00 1.69
N ASN A 273 -9.29 11.84 1.08
CA ASN A 273 -8.50 11.71 -0.15
C ASN A 273 -7.12 12.41 -0.07
N LEU A 274 -6.50 12.37 1.10
CA LEU A 274 -5.18 12.98 1.30
C LEU A 274 -4.10 12.22 0.52
N VAL A 275 -4.32 10.94 0.17
CA VAL A 275 -3.39 10.15 -0.67
C VAL A 275 -3.00 10.83 -1.97
N ARG A 276 -3.83 11.74 -2.53
CA ARG A 276 -3.48 12.50 -3.74
C ARG A 276 -2.47 13.63 -3.49
N LEU A 277 -2.32 14.06 -2.24
CA LEU A 277 -1.46 15.19 -1.85
C LEU A 277 -0.05 14.73 -1.44
N HIS A 278 0.19 13.42 -1.36
CA HIS A 278 1.39 12.84 -0.78
C HIS A 278 2.26 12.10 -1.80
N CYS A 279 3.58 12.20 -1.65
CA CYS A 279 4.56 11.31 -2.30
C CYS A 279 4.29 9.84 -1.92
N ASP A 280 4.88 8.91 -2.67
CA ASP A 280 4.86 7.49 -2.29
C ASP A 280 5.65 7.22 -1.00
N CYS A 281 6.53 8.14 -0.60
CA CYS A 281 7.35 8.09 0.61
C CYS A 281 6.58 8.30 1.92
N ALA A 282 5.34 8.77 1.83
CA ALA A 282 4.46 8.87 2.98
C ALA A 282 4.03 7.49 3.51
N TYR A 283 4.23 6.44 2.71
CA TYR A 283 3.58 5.16 2.92
C TYR A 283 4.54 3.97 2.82
N PHE A 284 4.16 2.89 3.50
CA PHE A 284 4.74 1.56 3.41
C PHE A 284 3.76 0.60 2.75
N ILE A 285 4.27 -0.46 2.10
CA ILE A 285 3.41 -1.46 1.43
C ILE A 285 2.72 -2.30 2.50
N ASN A 286 1.50 -1.92 2.90
CA ASN A 286 0.91 -2.25 4.20
C ASN A 286 0.36 -3.69 4.35
N THR A 287 1.18 -4.67 3.96
CA THR A 287 0.89 -6.11 3.97
C THR A 287 0.36 -6.61 5.32
N TYR A 288 0.88 -6.06 6.43
CA TYR A 288 0.54 -6.48 7.80
C TYR A 288 -0.43 -5.53 8.52
N ARG A 289 -1.06 -4.60 7.78
CA ARG A 289 -2.12 -3.70 8.28
C ARG A 289 -1.70 -2.92 9.53
N HIS A 290 -0.50 -2.35 9.52
CA HIS A 290 -0.04 -1.40 10.55
C HIS A 290 -0.69 -0.04 10.35
N ASP A 291 -0.75 0.73 11.42
CA ASP A 291 -1.14 2.14 11.42
C ASP A 291 -0.10 2.96 12.19
N TRP A 292 -0.23 4.29 12.21
CA TRP A 292 0.65 5.16 12.99
C TRP A 292 0.67 4.80 14.49
N SER A 293 -0.43 4.25 15.03
CA SER A 293 -0.45 3.69 16.39
C SER A 293 0.55 2.54 16.58
N THR A 294 0.75 1.70 15.56
CA THR A 294 1.77 0.63 15.58
C THR A 294 3.18 1.21 15.56
N LEU A 295 3.42 2.29 14.79
CA LEU A 295 4.71 2.98 14.80
C LEU A 295 4.98 3.62 16.17
N ALA A 296 3.98 4.24 16.80
CA ALA A 296 4.10 4.78 18.15
C ALA A 296 4.47 3.69 19.17
N ALA A 297 3.88 2.50 19.06
CA ALA A 297 4.24 1.33 19.87
C ALA A 297 5.69 0.86 19.64
N LEU A 298 6.18 0.89 18.40
CA LEU A 298 7.59 0.57 18.09
C LEU A 298 8.57 1.60 18.67
N ILE A 299 8.15 2.86 18.78
CA ILE A 299 8.94 3.95 19.37
C ILE A 299 8.94 3.87 20.90
N ALA A 300 7.77 3.65 21.51
CA ALA A 300 7.59 3.59 22.96
C ALA A 300 8.59 2.60 23.63
N PRO A 301 9.20 2.94 24.78
CA PRO A 301 8.99 4.13 25.60
C PRO A 301 9.93 5.30 25.26
N ARG A 302 10.59 5.31 24.10
CA ARG A 302 11.50 6.41 23.72
C ARG A 302 10.72 7.72 23.54
N PRO A 303 11.26 8.89 23.91
CA PRO A 303 10.51 10.13 23.77
C PRO A 303 10.06 10.41 22.32
N LEU A 304 8.81 10.86 22.19
CA LEU A 304 8.14 11.20 20.93
C LEU A 304 7.50 12.59 21.04
N LEU A 305 7.84 13.51 20.15
CA LEU A 305 7.19 14.83 20.07
C LEU A 305 6.64 15.07 18.67
N ILE A 306 5.31 15.13 18.53
CA ILE A 306 4.65 15.42 17.25
C ILE A 306 4.55 16.93 17.11
N HIS A 307 5.01 17.47 15.98
CA HIS A 307 4.81 18.88 15.62
C HIS A 307 3.84 18.99 14.45
N ALA A 308 2.86 19.88 14.56
CA ALA A 308 1.81 20.06 13.55
C ALA A 308 1.34 21.52 13.50
N THR A 309 0.78 21.92 12.37
CA THR A 309 0.16 23.24 12.20
C THR A 309 -1.31 23.11 11.82
N THR A 310 -2.17 23.98 12.35
CA THR A 310 -3.63 23.78 12.33
C THR A 310 -4.29 24.01 10.97
N GLU A 311 -3.63 24.70 10.03
CA GLU A 311 -4.12 24.98 8.68
C GLU A 311 -3.37 24.15 7.61
N ASP A 312 -2.66 23.10 8.04
CA ASP A 312 -1.98 22.17 7.15
C ASP A 312 -2.99 21.28 6.39
N VAL A 313 -3.16 21.55 5.10
CA VAL A 313 -4.04 20.78 4.21
C VAL A 313 -3.53 19.37 3.91
N TYR A 314 -2.25 19.09 4.14
CA TYR A 314 -1.65 17.77 3.95
C TYR A 314 -1.87 16.86 5.16
N TYR A 315 -1.87 17.44 6.37
CA TYR A 315 -2.03 16.76 7.66
C TYR A 315 -3.02 17.52 8.55
N PRO A 316 -4.32 17.35 8.33
CA PRO A 316 -5.34 18.11 9.05
C PRO A 316 -5.41 17.74 10.54
N PRO A 317 -5.88 18.65 11.42
CA PRO A 317 -5.99 18.45 12.86
C PRO A 317 -6.63 17.15 13.31
N LYS A 318 -7.73 16.77 12.66
CA LYS A 318 -8.42 15.51 12.94
C LYS A 318 -7.46 14.31 12.90
N SER A 319 -6.52 14.31 11.94
CA SER A 319 -5.68 13.15 11.70
C SER A 319 -4.52 13.04 12.69
N TYR A 320 -3.74 14.11 12.89
CA TYR A 320 -2.63 14.04 13.83
C TYR A 320 -3.09 13.97 15.30
N HIS A 321 -4.26 14.54 15.65
CA HIS A 321 -4.84 14.37 16.99
C HIS A 321 -5.21 12.90 17.26
N SER A 322 -5.81 12.21 16.28
CA SER A 322 -6.12 10.78 16.38
C SER A 322 -4.86 9.94 16.67
N VAL A 323 -3.77 10.22 15.95
CA VAL A 323 -2.48 9.57 16.17
C VAL A 323 -1.89 9.90 17.55
N PHE A 324 -1.93 11.18 17.95
CA PHE A 324 -1.40 11.62 19.24
C PHE A 324 -2.14 10.96 20.42
N GLU A 325 -3.47 10.89 20.39
CA GLU A 325 -4.25 10.24 21.44
C GLU A 325 -3.99 8.73 21.51
N SER A 326 -3.79 8.08 20.36
CA SER A 326 -3.38 6.68 20.29
C SER A 326 -1.99 6.47 20.91
N ALA A 327 -1.02 7.31 20.56
CA ALA A 327 0.33 7.27 21.13
C ALA A 327 0.30 7.52 22.65
N LYS A 328 -0.46 8.51 23.12
CA LYS A 328 -0.66 8.80 24.55
C LYS A 328 -1.22 7.60 25.32
N THR A 329 -2.20 6.90 24.74
CA THR A 329 -2.76 5.67 25.31
C THR A 329 -1.69 4.58 25.45
N ILE A 330 -0.89 4.36 24.40
CA ILE A 330 0.21 3.38 24.40
C ILE A 330 1.26 3.71 25.46
N TYR A 331 1.74 4.96 25.51
CA TYR A 331 2.75 5.38 26.48
C TYR A 331 2.23 5.34 27.92
N LYS A 332 0.96 5.68 28.14
CA LYS A 332 0.31 5.55 29.45
C LYS A 332 0.28 4.11 29.94
N CYS A 333 0.06 3.13 29.05
CA CYS A 333 0.10 1.71 29.42
C CYS A 333 1.48 1.30 29.98
N LEU A 334 2.55 1.92 29.49
CA LEU A 334 3.92 1.68 29.96
C LEU A 334 4.31 2.52 31.19
N GLY A 335 3.44 3.37 31.71
CA GLY A 335 3.78 4.33 32.77
C GLY A 335 4.64 5.50 32.31
N GLU A 336 4.72 5.75 31.00
CA GLU A 336 5.65 6.71 30.37
C GLU A 336 4.89 7.83 29.63
N ALA A 337 3.68 8.18 30.08
CA ALA A 337 2.81 9.15 29.42
C ALA A 337 3.48 10.53 29.19
N ASP A 338 4.41 10.93 30.05
CA ASP A 338 5.13 12.20 29.93
C ASP A 338 6.13 12.23 28.77
N ARG A 339 6.50 11.07 28.22
CA ARG A 339 7.45 10.93 27.10
C ARG A 339 6.81 11.08 25.72
N VAL A 340 5.50 11.38 25.65
CA VAL A 340 4.83 11.73 24.39
C VAL A 340 4.21 13.12 24.48
N GLY A 341 4.40 13.93 23.46
CA GLY A 341 3.91 15.31 23.42
C GLY A 341 3.41 15.74 22.05
N LEU A 342 2.65 16.82 22.03
CA LEU A 342 2.18 17.54 20.84
C LEU A 342 2.65 18.99 20.94
N SER A 343 3.24 19.50 19.85
CA SER A 343 3.66 20.89 19.66
C SER A 343 2.89 21.46 18.49
N GLU A 344 1.72 22.03 18.78
CA GLU A 344 0.80 22.59 17.78
C GLU A 344 0.95 24.11 17.68
N ASP A 345 1.07 24.60 16.44
CA ASP A 345 1.11 26.02 16.10
C ASP A 345 -0.01 26.37 15.11
N THR A 346 -0.40 27.64 15.02
CA THR A 346 -1.32 28.11 13.99
C THR A 346 -0.58 28.39 12.67
N GLY A 347 -1.21 28.03 11.55
CA GLY A 347 -0.74 28.38 10.21
C GLY A 347 -0.69 27.20 9.23
N PRO A 348 -0.22 27.43 8.00
CA PRO A 348 -0.18 26.42 6.95
C PRO A 348 0.94 25.39 7.19
N HIS A 349 1.12 24.46 6.24
CA HIS A 349 2.19 23.46 6.25
C HIS A 349 3.58 24.09 6.47
N ASN A 350 4.16 23.88 7.66
CA ASN A 350 5.42 24.52 8.01
C ASN A 350 6.15 23.78 9.15
N TYR A 351 7.43 24.14 9.34
CA TYR A 351 8.15 23.96 10.59
C TYR A 351 8.43 25.36 11.15
N THR A 352 7.75 25.77 12.22
CA THR A 352 7.86 27.14 12.74
C THR A 352 9.10 27.32 13.62
N ASP A 353 9.49 28.56 13.90
CA ASP A 353 10.56 28.86 14.88
C ASP A 353 10.20 28.36 16.28
N THR A 354 8.94 28.53 16.69
CA THR A 354 8.43 28.04 17.97
C THR A 354 8.59 26.52 18.07
N GLN A 355 8.22 25.78 17.03
CA GLN A 355 8.36 24.33 16.99
C GLN A 355 9.84 23.90 16.96
N ARG A 356 10.72 24.61 16.24
CA ARG A 356 12.17 24.36 16.26
C ARG A 356 12.75 24.51 17.66
N ASN A 357 12.44 25.61 18.33
CA ASN A 357 12.85 25.86 19.71
C ASN A 357 12.33 24.76 20.64
N ARG A 358 11.06 24.39 20.47
CA ARG A 358 10.43 23.34 21.26
C ARG A 358 11.08 21.97 21.05
N ALA A 359 11.52 21.68 19.83
CA ALA A 359 12.17 20.42 19.50
C ALA A 359 13.51 20.25 20.23
N VAL A 360 14.33 21.29 20.24
CA VAL A 360 15.60 21.30 20.98
C VAL A 360 15.37 21.25 22.49
N GLN A 361 14.41 22.03 22.99
CA GLN A 361 14.02 22.01 24.41
C GLN A 361 13.57 20.61 24.86
N TRP A 362 12.84 19.88 24.00
CA TRP A 362 12.44 18.51 24.29
C TRP A 362 13.64 17.56 24.35
N GLY A 363 14.62 17.73 23.46
CA GLY A 363 15.93 17.08 23.52
C GLY A 363 16.62 17.33 24.85
N ASN A 364 16.79 18.61 25.22
CA ASN A 364 17.46 19.05 26.45
C ASN A 364 16.79 18.45 27.70
N LYS A 365 15.45 18.45 27.75
CA LYS A 365 14.68 17.89 28.86
C LYS A 365 15.04 16.42 29.10
N TRP A 366 15.04 15.61 28.06
CA TRP A 366 15.18 14.15 28.20
C TRP A 366 16.63 13.67 28.27
N PHE A 367 17.56 14.39 27.65
CA PHE A 367 18.97 13.98 27.62
C PHE A 367 19.84 14.65 28.67
N ARG A 368 19.42 15.79 29.21
CA ARG A 368 20.20 16.59 30.16
C ARG A 368 19.39 17.03 31.39
N GLY A 369 18.08 16.77 31.44
CA GLY A 369 17.21 17.25 32.52
C GLY A 369 16.91 18.75 32.45
N ASP A 370 17.38 19.45 31.42
CA ASP A 370 17.25 20.91 31.29
C ASP A 370 15.93 21.29 30.63
N LYS A 371 15.15 22.13 31.31
CA LYS A 371 13.83 22.62 30.88
C LYS A 371 13.85 24.09 30.47
N SER A 372 15.03 24.71 30.40
CA SER A 372 15.22 26.09 29.96
C SER A 372 14.55 26.35 28.60
N LEU A 373 14.13 27.60 28.38
CA LEU A 373 13.56 28.00 27.10
C LEU A 373 14.69 28.19 26.09
N VAL A 374 14.60 27.48 24.97
CA VAL A 374 15.46 27.70 23.80
C VAL A 374 14.85 28.81 22.94
N LYS A 375 15.70 29.71 22.41
CA LYS A 375 15.28 30.74 21.45
C LYS A 375 16.18 30.69 20.23
N THR A 376 15.57 30.61 19.05
CA THR A 376 16.28 30.75 17.79
C THR A 376 16.87 32.16 17.71
N LEU A 377 18.18 32.23 17.56
CA LEU A 377 18.91 33.48 17.29
C LEU A 377 19.12 33.61 15.78
N PRO A 378 19.17 34.83 15.23
CA PRO A 378 19.61 35.05 13.85
C PRO A 378 20.95 34.37 13.57
N PHE A 379 21.18 34.01 12.33
CA PHE A 379 22.46 33.48 11.85
C PHE A 379 22.67 33.91 10.40
N ASP A 380 23.92 34.06 10.01
CA ASP A 380 24.28 34.33 8.63
C ASP A 380 24.09 33.06 7.82
N GLU A 381 23.20 33.10 6.83
CA GLU A 381 22.97 31.97 5.95
C GLU A 381 24.16 31.77 5.00
N ILE A 382 24.66 30.54 4.95
CA ILE A 382 25.68 30.14 3.99
C ILE A 382 25.02 30.03 2.60
N PRO A 383 25.62 30.55 1.51
CA PRO A 383 25.10 30.33 0.18
C PRO A 383 24.97 28.83 -0.16
N ALA A 384 23.83 28.40 -0.70
CA ALA A 384 23.50 26.99 -0.88
C ALA A 384 24.51 26.22 -1.75
N GLU A 385 25.16 26.89 -2.69
CA GLU A 385 26.21 26.35 -3.58
C GLU A 385 27.45 25.93 -2.79
N GLN A 386 27.74 26.61 -1.67
CA GLN A 386 28.84 26.21 -0.79
C GLN A 386 28.50 24.96 0.02
N LEU A 387 27.21 24.64 0.15
CA LEU A 387 26.71 23.44 0.86
C LEU A 387 26.48 22.24 -0.06
N ALA A 388 26.72 22.37 -1.37
CA ALA A 388 26.69 21.28 -2.33
C ALA A 388 27.90 20.34 -2.15
N ALA A 389 27.64 19.03 -2.12
CA ALA A 389 28.66 18.00 -1.97
C ALA A 389 29.28 17.60 -3.32
N PHE A 390 28.55 17.77 -4.42
CA PHE A 390 29.04 17.59 -5.77
C PHE A 390 29.13 18.93 -6.50
N ASP A 391 30.10 19.02 -7.41
CA ASP A 391 30.12 20.08 -8.39
C ASP A 391 29.16 19.75 -9.55
N GLN A 392 29.34 20.36 -10.72
CA GLN A 392 28.52 20.06 -11.91
C GLN A 392 28.68 18.60 -12.42
N SER A 393 29.70 17.86 -11.96
CA SER A 393 29.97 16.49 -12.39
C SER A 393 29.52 15.47 -11.33
N LEU A 394 28.45 14.73 -11.66
CA LEU A 394 27.94 13.67 -10.78
C LEU A 394 28.72 12.36 -10.97
N PRO A 395 28.99 11.60 -9.89
CA PRO A 395 29.60 10.29 -9.99
C PRO A 395 28.68 9.28 -10.68
N LYS A 396 29.26 8.22 -11.24
CA LYS A 396 28.49 7.06 -11.73
C LYS A 396 27.74 6.43 -10.55
N SER A 397 26.41 6.52 -10.57
CA SER A 397 25.55 6.14 -9.45
C SER A 397 24.40 5.22 -9.88
N ILE A 398 23.77 4.57 -8.89
CA ILE A 398 22.53 3.81 -9.08
C ILE A 398 21.29 4.54 -8.57
N ASN A 399 21.42 5.74 -7.98
CA ASN A 399 20.34 6.52 -7.38
C ASN A 399 19.08 6.59 -8.27
N ALA A 400 19.20 7.02 -9.52
CA ALA A 400 18.08 7.14 -10.45
C ALA A 400 17.31 5.82 -10.68
N ARG A 401 18.00 4.68 -10.55
CA ARG A 401 17.47 3.33 -10.77
C ARG A 401 17.32 2.50 -9.49
N ILE A 402 17.46 3.12 -8.31
CA ILE A 402 17.44 2.36 -7.04
C ILE A 402 16.11 1.62 -6.85
N HIS A 403 15.02 2.19 -7.35
CA HIS A 403 13.69 1.58 -7.36
C HIS A 403 13.60 0.24 -8.10
N GLU A 404 14.56 -0.07 -8.97
CA GLU A 404 14.64 -1.34 -9.70
C GLU A 404 15.45 -2.41 -8.96
N GLN A 405 16.35 -1.99 -8.07
CA GLN A 405 17.42 -2.84 -7.52
C GLN A 405 17.34 -3.01 -6.00
N PHE A 406 16.65 -2.10 -5.29
CA PHE A 406 16.61 -2.09 -3.83
C PHE A 406 16.01 -3.37 -3.23
N ILE A 407 15.01 -3.94 -3.91
CA ILE A 407 14.35 -5.17 -3.48
C ILE A 407 14.63 -6.27 -4.52
N PRO A 408 15.27 -7.38 -4.11
CA PRO A 408 15.44 -8.54 -4.97
C PRO A 408 14.10 -9.08 -5.48
N GLN A 409 14.05 -9.42 -6.76
CA GLN A 409 12.89 -10.05 -7.39
C GLN A 409 13.09 -11.57 -7.46
N ALA A 410 12.01 -12.32 -7.50
CA ALA A 410 12.04 -13.76 -7.69
C ALA A 410 12.58 -14.12 -9.07
N GLU A 411 13.57 -15.00 -9.10
CA GLU A 411 14.10 -15.56 -10.34
C GLU A 411 13.34 -16.83 -10.73
N ILE A 412 13.27 -17.11 -12.03
CA ILE A 412 12.72 -18.38 -12.52
C ILE A 412 13.69 -19.49 -12.09
N PRO A 413 13.24 -20.47 -11.29
CA PRO A 413 14.13 -21.50 -10.79
C PRO A 413 14.55 -22.46 -11.91
N SER A 414 15.78 -22.95 -11.87
CA SER A 414 16.20 -24.11 -12.65
C SER A 414 15.78 -25.39 -11.92
N CYS A 415 14.72 -26.06 -12.37
CA CYS A 415 14.26 -27.33 -11.79
C CYS A 415 14.62 -28.48 -12.72
N SER A 416 15.30 -29.49 -12.18
CA SER A 416 15.75 -30.66 -12.95
C SER A 416 14.84 -31.90 -12.79
N ASN A 417 14.05 -31.94 -11.71
CA ASN A 417 13.20 -33.07 -11.37
C ASN A 417 11.93 -32.62 -10.61
N LEU A 418 10.95 -33.52 -10.54
CA LEU A 418 9.64 -33.23 -9.97
C LEU A 418 9.68 -32.95 -8.46
N ALA A 419 10.52 -33.66 -7.69
CA ALA A 419 10.61 -33.47 -6.24
C ALA A 419 11.14 -32.07 -5.88
N GLU A 420 12.14 -31.59 -6.62
CA GLU A 420 12.66 -30.23 -6.48
C GLU A 420 11.58 -29.18 -6.78
N TRP A 421 10.84 -29.36 -7.88
CA TRP A 421 9.75 -28.46 -8.25
C TRP A 421 8.64 -28.44 -7.18
N GLU A 422 8.20 -29.59 -6.67
CA GLU A 422 7.14 -29.64 -5.65
C GLU A 422 7.52 -28.90 -4.38
N ARG A 423 8.79 -28.97 -3.95
CA ARG A 423 9.29 -28.20 -2.80
C ARG A 423 9.21 -26.69 -3.06
N ILE A 424 9.60 -26.25 -4.25
CA ILE A 424 9.54 -24.84 -4.66
C ILE A 424 8.07 -24.39 -4.74
N ARG A 425 7.23 -25.15 -5.43
CA ARG A 425 5.80 -24.91 -5.57
C ARG A 425 5.12 -24.77 -4.22
N GLN A 426 5.35 -25.71 -3.29
CA GLN A 426 4.78 -25.64 -1.95
C GLN A 426 5.24 -24.38 -1.19
N THR A 427 6.54 -24.08 -1.22
CA THR A 427 7.10 -22.88 -0.57
C THR A 427 6.48 -21.60 -1.14
N THR A 428 6.38 -21.50 -2.46
CA THR A 428 5.79 -20.35 -3.15
C THR A 428 4.30 -20.21 -2.83
N LEU A 429 3.52 -21.29 -2.89
CA LEU A 429 2.10 -21.29 -2.53
C LEU A 429 1.87 -20.85 -1.08
N ASP A 430 2.74 -21.26 -0.15
CA ASP A 430 2.68 -20.82 1.24
C ASP A 430 2.96 -19.32 1.37
N LYS A 431 3.92 -18.77 0.59
CA LYS A 431 4.16 -17.32 0.53
C LYS A 431 3.00 -16.56 -0.11
N LEU A 432 2.38 -17.09 -1.16
CA LEU A 432 1.17 -16.51 -1.72
C LEU A 432 0.06 -16.42 -0.67
N LYS A 433 -0.18 -17.50 0.09
CA LYS A 433 -1.24 -17.54 1.11
C LYS A 433 -0.95 -16.66 2.34
N THR A 434 0.31 -16.56 2.76
CA THR A 434 0.69 -15.89 4.02
C THR A 434 1.09 -14.44 3.85
N VAL A 435 1.42 -14.01 2.62
CA VAL A 435 1.89 -12.66 2.29
C VAL A 435 1.02 -11.99 1.23
N VAL A 436 0.95 -12.54 0.02
CA VAL A 436 0.28 -11.88 -1.12
C VAL A 436 -1.24 -11.80 -0.92
N PHE A 437 -1.86 -12.91 -0.54
CA PHE A 437 -3.29 -13.07 -0.29
C PHE A 437 -3.62 -13.13 1.21
N ARG A 438 -2.74 -12.57 2.04
CA ARG A 438 -2.88 -12.56 3.50
C ARG A 438 -4.21 -11.96 3.95
N ASN A 439 -4.61 -10.88 3.29
CA ASN A 439 -5.75 -10.05 3.69
C ASN A 439 -7.01 -10.36 2.86
N LEU A 440 -7.03 -11.45 2.10
CA LEU A 440 -8.29 -11.95 1.53
C LEU A 440 -9.23 -12.38 2.67
N PRO A 441 -10.54 -12.04 2.61
CA PRO A 441 -11.50 -12.49 3.60
C PRO A 441 -11.55 -14.02 3.69
N ARG A 442 -11.67 -14.55 4.92
CA ARG A 442 -11.80 -16.00 5.18
C ARG A 442 -12.90 -16.25 6.23
N PRO A 443 -13.75 -17.29 6.07
CA PRO A 443 -13.83 -18.20 4.93
C PRO A 443 -14.29 -17.48 3.65
N TYR A 444 -13.87 -17.98 2.48
CA TYR A 444 -14.43 -17.58 1.19
C TYR A 444 -15.89 -18.04 1.18
N LYS A 445 -16.82 -17.12 1.36
CA LYS A 445 -18.25 -17.39 1.20
C LYS A 445 -18.87 -16.16 0.56
N ALA A 446 -19.54 -16.36 -0.58
CA ALA A 446 -20.44 -15.35 -1.14
C ALA A 446 -21.42 -14.88 -0.05
N TYR A 447 -21.51 -13.57 0.17
CA TYR A 447 -22.20 -13.04 1.34
C TYR A 447 -23.71 -13.25 1.25
N ARG A 448 -24.28 -13.02 0.06
CA ARG A 448 -25.63 -13.43 -0.39
C ARG A 448 -25.78 -13.11 -1.89
N PRO A 449 -26.53 -13.89 -2.70
CA PRO A 449 -27.15 -13.34 -3.89
C PRO A 449 -28.21 -12.33 -3.43
N GLU A 450 -27.96 -11.03 -3.63
CA GLU A 450 -28.85 -9.99 -3.09
C GLU A 450 -30.15 -9.91 -3.92
N ARG A 451 -30.05 -10.13 -5.23
CA ARG A 451 -31.20 -10.26 -6.15
C ARG A 451 -30.87 -11.18 -7.33
N LYS A 452 -31.84 -12.02 -7.72
CA LYS A 452 -31.82 -12.88 -8.92
C LYS A 452 -32.97 -12.47 -9.86
N LEU A 453 -32.66 -12.15 -11.11
CA LEU A 453 -33.66 -11.91 -12.15
C LEU A 453 -33.17 -12.50 -13.48
N ARG A 454 -33.91 -13.46 -14.06
CA ARG A 454 -33.59 -14.08 -15.37
C ARG A 454 -32.11 -14.49 -15.51
N GLU A 455 -31.60 -15.25 -14.54
CA GLU A 455 -30.21 -15.74 -14.47
C GLU A 455 -29.12 -14.64 -14.39
N ARG A 456 -29.50 -13.41 -14.03
CA ARG A 456 -28.59 -12.32 -13.65
C ARG A 456 -28.57 -12.15 -12.14
N TYR A 457 -27.36 -11.90 -11.61
CA TYR A 457 -27.08 -11.83 -10.18
C TYR A 457 -26.34 -10.52 -9.86
N SER A 458 -26.72 -9.88 -8.77
CA SER A 458 -25.84 -8.97 -8.05
C SER A 458 -25.28 -9.74 -6.84
N LEU A 459 -23.97 -9.93 -6.83
CA LEU A 459 -23.27 -10.67 -5.79
C LEU A 459 -22.62 -9.69 -4.83
N GLU A 460 -23.02 -9.74 -3.55
CA GLU A 460 -22.27 -9.07 -2.51
C GLU A 460 -21.03 -9.91 -2.17
N THR A 461 -19.85 -9.45 -2.59
CA THR A 461 -18.60 -10.18 -2.40
C THR A 461 -17.95 -9.82 -1.07
N GLU A 462 -17.85 -8.53 -0.76
CA GLU A 462 -17.47 -8.00 0.55
C GLU A 462 -18.57 -7.05 1.05
N GLU A 463 -18.60 -6.75 2.35
CA GLU A 463 -19.63 -5.89 2.96
C GLU A 463 -19.82 -4.57 2.20
N GLY A 464 -20.97 -4.42 1.53
CA GLY A 464 -21.35 -3.27 0.71
C GLY A 464 -20.70 -3.19 -0.69
N ILE A 465 -19.93 -4.20 -1.10
CA ILE A 465 -19.39 -4.33 -2.46
C ILE A 465 -20.25 -5.30 -3.26
N GLN A 466 -20.82 -4.82 -4.36
CA GLN A 466 -21.61 -5.63 -5.29
C GLN A 466 -20.88 -5.79 -6.62
N VAL A 467 -20.93 -6.99 -7.18
CA VAL A 467 -20.45 -7.30 -8.52
C VAL A 467 -21.52 -8.00 -9.34
N GLY A 468 -21.59 -7.69 -10.63
CA GLY A 468 -22.54 -8.29 -11.54
C GLY A 468 -22.08 -9.66 -12.02
N MET A 469 -23.01 -10.60 -12.13
CA MET A 469 -22.77 -11.90 -12.76
C MET A 469 -23.98 -12.31 -13.60
N SER A 470 -23.74 -13.01 -14.70
CA SER A 470 -24.78 -13.71 -15.48
C SER A 470 -24.45 -15.18 -15.56
N SER A 471 -25.47 -16.02 -15.47
CA SER A 471 -25.36 -17.47 -15.67
C SER A 471 -26.31 -17.88 -16.77
N GLN A 472 -25.99 -18.97 -17.46
CA GLN A 472 -26.88 -19.65 -18.38
C GLN A 472 -26.71 -21.15 -18.11
N THR A 473 -27.78 -21.78 -17.63
CA THR A 473 -27.75 -23.19 -17.22
C THR A 473 -28.00 -24.13 -18.40
N SER A 474 -27.31 -25.29 -18.42
CA SER A 474 -27.56 -26.32 -19.43
C SER A 474 -28.89 -27.06 -19.15
N PRO A 475 -29.74 -27.30 -20.16
CA PRO A 475 -31.09 -27.88 -19.99
C PRO A 475 -31.12 -29.36 -19.60
N THR A 476 -29.98 -30.05 -19.50
CA THR A 476 -29.89 -31.52 -19.28
C THR A 476 -29.95 -31.96 -17.81
N GLY A 477 -29.86 -31.03 -16.85
CA GLY A 477 -30.36 -31.21 -15.49
C GLY A 477 -29.51 -31.93 -14.43
N VAL A 478 -28.40 -32.63 -14.74
CA VAL A 478 -27.51 -33.25 -13.73
C VAL A 478 -26.06 -33.30 -14.22
N GLY A 479 -25.09 -32.91 -13.39
CA GLY A 479 -23.65 -33.06 -13.68
C GLY A 479 -23.14 -32.14 -14.80
N ASN A 480 -23.65 -30.92 -14.86
CA ASN A 480 -23.20 -29.91 -15.81
C ASN A 480 -21.79 -29.44 -15.45
N ARG A 481 -20.90 -29.51 -16.43
CA ARG A 481 -19.62 -28.81 -16.39
C ARG A 481 -19.88 -27.31 -16.37
N ALA A 482 -18.95 -26.52 -15.86
CA ALA A 482 -19.13 -25.07 -15.84
C ALA A 482 -17.97 -24.34 -16.53
N LEU A 483 -18.30 -23.23 -17.18
CA LEU A 483 -17.33 -22.28 -17.71
C LEU A 483 -17.59 -20.92 -17.10
N LEU A 484 -16.60 -20.35 -16.41
CA LEU A 484 -16.62 -18.99 -15.90
C LEU A 484 -15.70 -18.09 -16.75
N TYR A 485 -16.30 -17.13 -17.45
CA TYR A 485 -15.57 -16.06 -18.13
C TYR A 485 -15.41 -14.85 -17.20
N ILE A 486 -14.18 -14.35 -17.06
CA ILE A 486 -13.86 -13.16 -16.28
C ILE A 486 -13.82 -11.95 -17.22
N ALA A 487 -14.76 -11.02 -17.05
CA ALA A 487 -14.82 -9.83 -17.88
C ALA A 487 -13.60 -8.92 -17.69
N SER A 488 -13.18 -8.29 -18.79
CA SER A 488 -12.10 -7.31 -18.89
C SER A 488 -12.64 -5.94 -19.32
N PRO A 489 -11.90 -4.82 -19.11
CA PRO A 489 -12.40 -3.46 -19.40
C PRO A 489 -12.90 -3.22 -20.83
N ASN A 490 -12.35 -3.94 -21.81
CA ASN A 490 -12.68 -3.77 -23.24
C ASN A 490 -13.71 -4.80 -23.75
N ASP A 491 -14.23 -5.65 -22.87
CA ASP A 491 -15.20 -6.65 -23.26
C ASP A 491 -16.58 -6.04 -23.50
N SER A 492 -17.23 -6.48 -24.58
CA SER A 492 -18.67 -6.26 -24.76
C SER A 492 -19.44 -7.52 -24.35
N PRO A 493 -20.62 -7.39 -23.70
CA PRO A 493 -21.46 -8.55 -23.37
C PRO A 493 -21.85 -9.38 -24.60
N ALA A 494 -21.94 -8.76 -25.79
CA ALA A 494 -22.17 -9.47 -27.05
C ALA A 494 -20.91 -10.24 -27.50
N GLY A 495 -19.73 -9.62 -27.42
CA GLY A 495 -18.45 -10.26 -27.74
C GLY A 495 -18.17 -11.49 -26.87
N ILE A 496 -18.36 -11.37 -25.55
CA ILE A 496 -18.21 -12.51 -24.63
C ILE A 496 -19.20 -13.62 -24.99
N ARG A 497 -20.48 -13.29 -25.20
CA ARG A 497 -21.49 -14.31 -25.57
C ARG A 497 -21.18 -14.98 -26.90
N ASN A 498 -20.68 -14.24 -27.88
CA ASN A 498 -20.26 -14.82 -29.17
C ASN A 498 -19.06 -15.75 -29.00
N LEU A 499 -18.06 -15.37 -28.19
CA LEU A 499 -16.94 -16.21 -27.83
C LEU A 499 -17.41 -17.51 -27.16
N LEU A 500 -18.28 -17.40 -26.15
CA LEU A 500 -18.85 -18.53 -25.44
C LEU A 500 -19.69 -19.43 -26.37
N ARG A 501 -20.47 -18.87 -27.30
CA ARG A 501 -21.23 -19.65 -28.30
C ARG A 501 -20.35 -20.36 -29.32
N SER A 502 -19.19 -19.80 -29.65
CA SER A 502 -18.23 -20.38 -30.62
C SER A 502 -17.41 -21.53 -30.05
N TYR A 503 -17.50 -21.77 -28.73
CA TYR A 503 -16.98 -22.97 -28.09
C TYR A 503 -17.81 -24.18 -28.58
N PRO A 504 -17.24 -25.22 -29.21
CA PRO A 504 -17.97 -26.43 -29.61
C PRO A 504 -18.56 -27.15 -28.38
N TRP A 505 -19.80 -26.80 -28.05
CA TRP A 505 -20.66 -27.48 -27.07
C TRP A 505 -21.29 -28.77 -27.62
N GLN A 506 -20.96 -29.17 -28.85
CA GLN A 506 -21.79 -30.10 -29.63
C GLN A 506 -21.85 -31.54 -29.07
N SER A 507 -21.17 -31.85 -27.98
CA SER A 507 -21.23 -33.17 -27.34
C SER A 507 -21.35 -33.18 -25.81
N LEU A 508 -21.35 -32.04 -25.11
CA LEU A 508 -21.37 -32.01 -23.63
C LEU A 508 -22.22 -30.87 -23.04
N PRO A 509 -23.01 -31.13 -21.98
CA PRO A 509 -23.80 -30.11 -21.31
C PRO A 509 -22.93 -29.23 -20.40
N VAL A 510 -22.85 -27.93 -20.71
CA VAL A 510 -22.04 -26.97 -19.96
C VAL A 510 -22.84 -25.72 -19.62
N SER A 511 -22.81 -25.33 -18.34
CA SER A 511 -23.36 -24.07 -17.85
C SER A 511 -22.32 -22.95 -18.04
N THR A 512 -22.72 -21.83 -18.64
CA THR A 512 -21.82 -20.71 -18.92
C THR A 512 -22.10 -19.55 -17.99
N HIS A 513 -21.05 -18.96 -17.43
CA HIS A 513 -21.11 -17.90 -16.45
C HIS A 513 -20.18 -16.75 -16.86
N ILE A 514 -20.59 -15.51 -16.59
CA ILE A 514 -19.79 -14.31 -16.80
C ILE A 514 -19.80 -13.53 -15.49
N ILE A 515 -18.62 -13.21 -14.96
CA ILE A 515 -18.45 -12.32 -13.80
C ILE A 515 -17.86 -10.99 -14.29
N TRP A 516 -18.38 -9.89 -13.75
CA TRP A 516 -17.81 -8.55 -13.89
C TRP A 516 -17.17 -8.16 -12.56
N PRO A 517 -15.87 -8.44 -12.32
CA PRO A 517 -15.22 -8.09 -11.06
C PRO A 517 -15.32 -6.59 -10.77
N ARG A 518 -15.16 -6.19 -9.50
CA ARG A 518 -15.31 -4.78 -9.12
C ARG A 518 -14.43 -3.86 -9.96
N GLY A 519 -14.96 -2.72 -10.36
CA GLY A 519 -14.34 -1.76 -11.27
C GLY A 519 -14.29 -2.19 -12.75
N ILE A 520 -14.93 -3.31 -13.13
CA ILE A 520 -15.08 -3.75 -14.52
C ILE A 520 -16.57 -3.72 -14.90
N GLY A 521 -16.89 -3.15 -16.06
CA GLY A 521 -18.25 -3.01 -16.55
C GLY A 521 -18.30 -2.50 -17.99
N THR A 522 -19.48 -2.20 -18.49
CA THR A 522 -19.67 -1.47 -19.76
C THR A 522 -19.19 -0.02 -19.68
N LEU A 523 -19.07 0.50 -18.46
CA LEU A 523 -18.38 1.73 -18.11
C LEU A 523 -17.12 1.38 -17.31
N SER A 524 -16.18 2.32 -17.22
CA SER A 524 -14.97 2.19 -16.41
C SER A 524 -14.82 3.38 -15.47
N TRP A 525 -14.17 3.17 -14.32
CA TRP A 525 -13.73 4.29 -13.49
C TRP A 525 -12.73 5.15 -14.24
N ASP A 526 -12.87 6.47 -14.12
CA ASP A 526 -11.86 7.40 -14.63
C ASP A 526 -10.51 7.21 -13.90
N ASP A 527 -9.44 7.73 -14.50
CA ASP A 527 -8.08 7.54 -14.01
C ASP A 527 -7.85 8.15 -12.61
N MET A 528 -8.55 9.22 -12.24
CA MET A 528 -8.44 9.83 -10.91
C MET A 528 -9.05 8.92 -9.83
N ILE A 529 -10.23 8.36 -10.11
CA ILE A 529 -10.89 7.41 -9.21
C ILE A 529 -10.08 6.12 -9.10
N GLN A 530 -9.56 5.59 -10.21
CA GLN A 530 -8.67 4.43 -10.18
C GLN A 530 -7.42 4.69 -9.35
N GLN A 531 -6.80 5.86 -9.48
CA GLN A 531 -5.63 6.23 -8.68
C GLN A 531 -5.95 6.27 -7.19
N ARG A 532 -7.04 6.94 -6.81
CA ARG A 532 -7.51 7.04 -5.42
C ARG A 532 -7.74 5.66 -4.82
N ILE A 533 -8.41 4.77 -5.56
CA ILE A 533 -8.73 3.42 -5.11
C ILE A 533 -7.45 2.59 -4.96
N ARG A 534 -6.58 2.56 -5.98
CA ARG A 534 -5.35 1.76 -5.95
C ARG A 534 -4.41 2.17 -4.81
N ARG A 535 -4.22 3.49 -4.62
CA ARG A 535 -3.36 4.00 -3.54
C ARG A 535 -3.97 3.78 -2.16
N SER A 536 -5.27 3.98 -2.00
CA SER A 536 -5.97 3.71 -0.73
C SER A 536 -5.99 2.22 -0.37
N ALA A 537 -6.23 1.33 -1.34
CA ALA A 537 -6.25 -0.11 -1.12
C ALA A 537 -4.90 -0.63 -0.59
N MET A 538 -3.79 -0.12 -1.12
CA MET A 538 -2.45 -0.48 -0.67
C MET A 538 -2.22 -0.18 0.82
N LEU A 539 -2.75 0.95 1.32
CA LEU A 539 -2.70 1.30 2.75
C LEU A 539 -3.49 0.33 3.62
N LEU A 540 -4.44 -0.42 3.06
CA LEU A 540 -5.24 -1.42 3.77
C LEU A 540 -4.66 -2.83 3.68
N GLY A 541 -3.48 -2.97 3.07
CA GLY A 541 -2.84 -4.27 2.82
C GLY A 541 -3.50 -5.05 1.70
N ARG A 542 -4.17 -4.37 0.76
CA ARG A 542 -4.87 -4.96 -0.38
C ARG A 542 -4.43 -4.31 -1.69
N THR A 543 -4.73 -4.92 -2.82
CA THR A 543 -4.80 -4.25 -4.12
C THR A 543 -6.20 -4.36 -4.70
N LEU A 544 -6.54 -3.49 -5.66
CA LEU A 544 -7.76 -3.68 -6.44
C LEU A 544 -7.80 -5.06 -7.12
N ASP A 545 -6.64 -5.58 -7.52
CA ASP A 545 -6.54 -6.84 -8.24
C ASP A 545 -6.70 -8.05 -7.31
N ASP A 546 -6.20 -8.02 -6.06
CA ASP A 546 -6.52 -9.09 -5.10
C ASP A 546 -8.01 -9.10 -4.71
N MET A 547 -8.64 -7.94 -4.68
CA MET A 547 -10.06 -7.80 -4.42
C MET A 547 -10.88 -8.42 -5.55
N ARG A 548 -10.40 -8.29 -6.79
CA ARG A 548 -10.99 -8.95 -7.96
C ARG A 548 -10.76 -10.46 -7.98
N VAL A 549 -9.60 -10.94 -7.50
CA VAL A 549 -9.40 -12.39 -7.25
C VAL A 549 -10.47 -12.90 -6.29
N PHE A 550 -10.77 -12.14 -5.23
CA PHE A 550 -11.84 -12.50 -4.29
C PHE A 550 -13.23 -12.48 -4.94
N ASP A 551 -13.53 -11.53 -5.81
CA ASP A 551 -14.79 -11.51 -6.56
C ASP A 551 -14.96 -12.78 -7.42
N ILE A 552 -13.86 -13.25 -8.03
CA ILE A 552 -13.84 -14.49 -8.82
C ILE A 552 -14.08 -15.71 -7.91
N LEU A 553 -13.44 -15.78 -6.74
CA LEU A 553 -13.66 -16.86 -5.77
C LEU A 553 -15.12 -16.92 -5.31
N CYS A 554 -15.77 -15.78 -5.05
CA CYS A 554 -17.19 -15.73 -4.72
C CYS A 554 -18.08 -16.20 -5.88
N ALA A 555 -17.70 -15.92 -7.14
CA ALA A 555 -18.41 -16.45 -8.30
C ALA A 555 -18.26 -17.97 -8.41
N ILE A 556 -17.07 -18.53 -8.13
CA ILE A 556 -16.82 -19.97 -8.08
C ILE A 556 -17.71 -20.61 -6.99
N ASP A 557 -17.82 -20.00 -5.80
CA ASP A 557 -18.71 -20.47 -4.74
C ASP A 557 -20.18 -20.52 -5.18
N LEU A 558 -20.65 -19.50 -5.89
CA LEU A 558 -22.03 -19.48 -6.40
C LEU A 558 -22.26 -20.58 -7.41
N ILE A 559 -21.32 -20.80 -8.35
CA ILE A 559 -21.41 -21.86 -9.36
C ILE A 559 -21.44 -23.22 -8.67
N ALA A 560 -20.52 -23.46 -7.74
CA ALA A 560 -20.44 -24.72 -7.01
C ALA A 560 -21.63 -24.97 -6.09
N SER A 561 -22.37 -23.93 -5.71
CA SER A 561 -23.62 -24.07 -4.94
C SER A 561 -24.83 -24.47 -5.81
N GLN A 562 -24.70 -24.46 -7.14
CA GLN A 562 -25.81 -24.86 -8.02
C GLN A 562 -26.01 -26.38 -7.98
N PRO A 563 -27.25 -26.88 -7.81
CA PRO A 563 -27.52 -28.32 -7.70
C PRO A 563 -27.11 -29.17 -8.91
N ASP A 564 -26.98 -28.54 -10.07
CA ASP A 564 -26.62 -29.18 -11.33
C ASP A 564 -25.11 -29.15 -11.62
N PHE A 565 -24.29 -28.53 -10.77
CA PHE A 565 -22.83 -28.47 -10.96
C PHE A 565 -22.16 -29.83 -10.74
N ASP A 566 -21.31 -30.25 -11.69
CA ASP A 566 -20.38 -31.37 -11.52
C ASP A 566 -19.14 -30.91 -10.75
N ASP A 567 -18.91 -31.49 -9.55
CA ASP A 567 -17.94 -31.05 -8.53
C ASP A 567 -16.45 -31.22 -8.92
N GLY A 568 -16.10 -31.14 -10.21
CA GLY A 568 -14.75 -31.32 -10.73
C GLY A 568 -14.45 -30.80 -12.14
N ASP A 569 -15.38 -30.13 -12.85
CA ASP A 569 -15.10 -29.62 -14.21
C ASP A 569 -15.50 -28.14 -14.37
N LEU A 570 -14.85 -27.26 -13.59
CA LEU A 570 -14.93 -25.82 -13.78
C LEU A 570 -13.74 -25.32 -14.61
N THR A 571 -14.07 -24.73 -15.76
CA THR A 571 -13.14 -24.01 -16.64
C THR A 571 -13.20 -22.51 -16.35
N VAL A 572 -12.06 -21.87 -16.14
CA VAL A 572 -11.97 -20.40 -16.06
C VAL A 572 -11.30 -19.84 -17.31
N VAL A 573 -11.91 -18.80 -17.87
CA VAL A 573 -11.46 -18.13 -19.09
C VAL A 573 -11.26 -16.64 -18.81
N GLY A 574 -10.17 -16.05 -19.30
CA GLY A 574 -9.97 -14.61 -19.23
C GLY A 574 -8.94 -14.07 -20.20
N GLU A 575 -9.06 -12.79 -20.52
CA GLU A 575 -8.14 -12.06 -21.40
C GLU A 575 -7.20 -11.15 -20.59
N GLY A 576 -5.95 -11.04 -21.03
CA GLY A 576 -4.96 -10.14 -20.41
C GLY A 576 -4.82 -10.35 -18.91
N GLU A 577 -4.93 -9.26 -18.15
CA GLU A 577 -4.83 -9.28 -16.69
C GLU A 577 -5.93 -10.13 -16.03
N ALA A 578 -7.16 -10.12 -16.56
CA ALA A 578 -8.29 -10.87 -16.00
C ALA A 578 -8.04 -12.38 -16.05
N GLY A 579 -7.39 -12.87 -17.11
CA GLY A 579 -6.95 -14.26 -17.20
C GLY A 579 -5.98 -14.64 -16.07
N ILE A 580 -5.03 -13.75 -15.76
CA ILE A 580 -4.06 -13.97 -14.66
C ILE A 580 -4.75 -13.91 -13.29
N LEU A 581 -5.75 -13.06 -13.09
CA LEU A 581 -6.58 -13.10 -11.87
C LEU A 581 -7.26 -14.47 -11.72
N GLY A 582 -7.74 -15.05 -12.84
CA GLY A 582 -8.28 -16.41 -12.89
C GLY A 582 -7.26 -17.49 -12.53
N VAL A 583 -6.00 -17.34 -12.94
CA VAL A 583 -4.90 -18.24 -12.53
C VAL A 583 -4.76 -18.24 -11.00
N TYR A 584 -4.73 -17.07 -10.36
CA TYR A 584 -4.62 -16.99 -8.92
C TYR A 584 -5.85 -17.54 -8.19
N ALA A 585 -7.05 -17.31 -8.72
CA ALA A 585 -8.26 -17.95 -8.20
C ALA A 585 -8.14 -19.48 -8.25
N ALA A 586 -7.62 -20.06 -9.33
CA ALA A 586 -7.39 -21.50 -9.43
C ALA A 586 -6.27 -22.02 -8.52
N LEU A 587 -5.22 -21.25 -8.28
CA LEU A 587 -4.20 -21.62 -7.28
C LEU A 587 -4.76 -21.65 -5.85
N LEU A 588 -5.81 -20.85 -5.58
CA LEU A 588 -6.49 -20.79 -4.29
C LEU A 588 -7.67 -21.77 -4.17
N ASP A 589 -8.24 -22.19 -5.30
CA ASP A 589 -9.42 -23.05 -5.37
C ASP A 589 -9.22 -24.28 -6.24
N THR A 590 -9.41 -25.46 -5.66
CA THR A 590 -9.17 -26.74 -6.35
C THR A 590 -10.28 -27.16 -7.29
N ARG A 591 -11.46 -26.53 -7.23
CA ARG A 591 -12.59 -26.85 -8.13
C ARG A 591 -12.31 -26.43 -9.57
N VAL A 592 -11.42 -25.45 -9.79
CA VAL A 592 -11.00 -25.03 -11.12
C VAL A 592 -9.99 -26.03 -11.70
N THR A 593 -10.39 -26.78 -12.72
CA THR A 593 -9.56 -27.85 -13.31
C THR A 593 -8.98 -27.49 -14.68
N ARG A 594 -9.49 -26.42 -15.32
CA ARG A 594 -8.99 -25.91 -16.61
C ARG A 594 -8.90 -24.39 -16.60
N ILE A 595 -7.80 -23.86 -17.14
CA ILE A 595 -7.61 -22.43 -17.39
C ILE A 595 -7.39 -22.17 -18.89
N ILE A 596 -8.08 -21.18 -19.43
CA ILE A 596 -7.90 -20.70 -20.81
C ILE A 596 -7.52 -19.21 -20.76
N LEU A 597 -6.34 -18.88 -21.26
CA LEU A 597 -5.80 -17.52 -21.25
C LEU A 597 -5.73 -16.97 -22.67
N LYS A 598 -6.30 -15.78 -22.88
CA LYS A 598 -6.12 -15.02 -24.11
C LYS A 598 -5.16 -13.86 -23.86
N SER A 599 -4.05 -13.82 -24.60
CA SER A 599 -3.06 -12.73 -24.53
C SER A 599 -2.62 -12.35 -23.10
N PRO A 600 -2.22 -13.30 -22.24
CA PRO A 600 -1.80 -12.96 -20.88
C PRO A 600 -0.52 -12.10 -20.88
N PRO A 601 -0.38 -11.14 -19.93
CA PRO A 601 0.89 -10.46 -19.70
C PRO A 601 1.97 -11.48 -19.28
N ILE A 602 3.23 -11.12 -19.53
CA ILE A 602 4.38 -12.01 -19.25
C ILE A 602 5.00 -11.80 -17.88
N SER A 603 4.67 -10.68 -17.22
CA SER A 603 5.18 -10.33 -15.90
C SER A 603 4.18 -9.47 -15.13
N HIS A 604 4.17 -9.58 -13.81
CA HIS A 604 3.47 -8.67 -12.90
C HIS A 604 3.96 -7.21 -12.99
N LYS A 605 5.09 -6.96 -13.68
CA LYS A 605 5.48 -5.59 -14.08
C LYS A 605 4.45 -4.93 -15.01
N ASN A 606 3.69 -5.73 -15.76
CA ASN A 606 2.68 -5.28 -16.70
C ASN A 606 1.24 -5.52 -16.21
N GLY A 607 1.07 -5.91 -14.94
CA GLY A 607 -0.22 -6.27 -14.36
C GLY A 607 -0.56 -7.77 -14.49
N PRO A 608 -1.55 -8.26 -13.73
CA PRO A 608 -2.24 -7.56 -12.65
C PRO A 608 -1.30 -7.29 -11.46
N VAL A 609 -1.66 -6.34 -10.60
CA VAL A 609 -0.77 -5.86 -9.51
C VAL A 609 -1.21 -6.45 -8.18
N LEU A 610 -0.41 -7.36 -7.62
CA LEU A 610 -0.64 -8.00 -6.32
C LEU A 610 0.49 -7.63 -5.35
N LEU A 611 0.19 -7.36 -4.08
CA LEU A 611 1.23 -6.91 -3.14
C LEU A 611 2.35 -7.94 -2.99
N ASN A 612 3.60 -7.51 -3.15
CA ASN A 612 4.83 -8.30 -2.98
C ASN A 612 4.98 -9.54 -3.89
N ILE A 613 4.11 -9.74 -4.88
CA ILE A 613 4.12 -10.96 -5.70
C ILE A 613 5.49 -11.22 -6.35
N LEU A 614 6.14 -10.19 -6.88
CA LEU A 614 7.45 -10.27 -7.54
C LEU A 614 8.60 -10.57 -6.57
N ARG A 615 8.37 -10.61 -5.25
CA ARG A 615 9.36 -11.13 -4.28
C ARG A 615 9.35 -12.66 -4.22
N TYR A 616 8.31 -13.32 -4.73
CA TYR A 616 8.11 -14.77 -4.57
C TYR A 616 7.93 -15.52 -5.89
N CYS A 617 7.25 -14.93 -6.86
CA CYS A 617 7.12 -15.50 -8.20
C CYS A 617 6.70 -14.44 -9.22
N ASP A 618 6.89 -14.76 -10.50
CA ASP A 618 6.27 -14.03 -11.60
C ASP A 618 5.30 -14.93 -12.38
N ILE A 619 4.63 -14.38 -13.40
CA ILE A 619 3.57 -15.05 -14.16
C ILE A 619 3.99 -16.44 -14.69
N PRO A 620 5.19 -16.65 -15.27
CA PRO A 620 5.60 -17.97 -15.73
C PRO A 620 5.60 -19.04 -14.62
N GLN A 621 6.05 -18.68 -13.40
CA GLN A 621 5.99 -19.60 -12.27
C GLN A 621 4.56 -19.81 -11.76
N ALA A 622 3.71 -18.77 -11.78
CA ALA A 622 2.29 -18.91 -11.41
C ALA A 622 1.54 -19.89 -12.33
N LEU A 623 1.78 -19.81 -13.64
CA LEU A 623 1.25 -20.76 -14.61
C LEU A 623 1.79 -22.18 -14.40
N ALA A 624 3.09 -22.32 -14.13
CA ALA A 624 3.70 -23.60 -13.83
C ALA A 624 3.08 -24.30 -12.61
N MET A 625 2.68 -23.53 -11.58
CA MET A 625 2.05 -24.06 -10.36
C MET A 625 0.66 -24.65 -10.58
N LEU A 626 0.02 -24.41 -11.73
CA LEU A 626 -1.25 -25.04 -12.10
C LEU A 626 -1.11 -26.52 -12.45
N ALA A 627 0.09 -27.00 -12.83
CA ALA A 627 0.31 -28.41 -13.12
C ALA A 627 -0.17 -29.31 -11.96
N PRO A 628 -0.85 -30.43 -12.24
CA PRO A 628 -1.11 -31.03 -13.56
C PRO A 628 -2.41 -30.56 -14.26
N ARG A 629 -3.07 -29.49 -13.80
CA ARG A 629 -4.36 -29.00 -14.36
C ARG A 629 -4.21 -28.53 -15.80
N GLU A 630 -5.28 -28.56 -16.59
CA GLU A 630 -5.23 -28.16 -18.00
C GLU A 630 -5.03 -26.64 -18.15
N LEU A 631 -4.04 -26.23 -18.93
CA LEU A 631 -3.71 -24.83 -19.24
C LEU A 631 -3.63 -24.64 -20.75
N ILE A 632 -4.47 -23.74 -21.27
CA ILE A 632 -4.57 -23.43 -22.69
C ILE A 632 -4.21 -21.96 -22.91
N LEU A 633 -3.24 -21.70 -23.79
CA LEU A 633 -2.85 -20.35 -24.20
C LEU A 633 -3.35 -20.05 -25.62
N LEU A 634 -4.20 -19.04 -25.74
CA LEU A 634 -4.82 -18.56 -26.99
C LEU A 634 -4.03 -17.40 -27.60
N SER A 635 -2.73 -17.57 -27.81
CA SER A 635 -1.87 -16.56 -28.41
C SER A 635 -0.55 -17.16 -28.92
N ASP A 636 0.12 -16.43 -29.81
CA ASP A 636 1.46 -16.75 -30.33
C ASP A 636 2.59 -16.49 -29.30
N CYS A 637 2.28 -16.64 -28.01
CA CYS A 637 3.19 -16.34 -26.90
C CYS A 637 3.80 -17.60 -26.29
N SER A 638 3.69 -18.76 -26.94
CA SER A 638 4.09 -20.06 -26.36
C SER A 638 5.52 -20.07 -25.82
N ASN A 639 6.45 -19.50 -26.59
CA ASN A 639 7.88 -19.39 -26.29
C ASN A 639 8.16 -18.57 -25.02
N LYS A 640 7.21 -17.72 -24.59
CA LYS A 640 7.36 -16.87 -23.41
C LYS A 640 7.03 -17.60 -22.11
N PHE A 641 6.47 -18.82 -22.19
CA PHE A 641 6.05 -19.63 -21.05
C PHE A 641 6.67 -21.04 -21.07
N ASP A 642 7.83 -21.19 -21.72
CA ASP A 642 8.57 -22.46 -21.82
C ASP A 642 8.89 -23.10 -20.46
N PHE A 643 9.07 -22.27 -19.42
CA PHE A 643 9.24 -22.77 -18.05
C PHE A 643 8.02 -23.57 -17.59
N ALA A 644 6.80 -23.05 -17.78
CA ALA A 644 5.58 -23.76 -17.41
C ALA A 644 5.45 -25.07 -18.20
N LYS A 645 5.69 -25.04 -19.52
CA LYS A 645 5.70 -26.25 -20.36
C LYS A 645 6.70 -27.30 -19.86
N THR A 646 7.89 -26.88 -19.46
CA THR A 646 8.92 -27.75 -18.88
C THR A 646 8.42 -28.42 -17.60
N ILE A 647 7.78 -27.66 -16.72
CA ILE A 647 7.19 -28.22 -15.50
C ILE A 647 6.09 -29.25 -15.84
N TYR A 648 5.20 -28.96 -16.78
CA TYR A 648 4.17 -29.93 -17.21
C TYR A 648 4.79 -31.24 -17.75
N ARG A 649 5.92 -31.15 -18.46
CA ARG A 649 6.69 -32.32 -18.90
C ARG A 649 7.27 -33.11 -17.72
N LEU A 650 7.74 -32.45 -16.66
CA LEU A 650 8.21 -33.12 -15.42
C LEU A 650 7.10 -33.90 -14.71
N TYR A 651 5.84 -33.45 -14.79
CA TYR A 651 4.68 -34.22 -14.30
C TYR A 651 4.24 -35.34 -15.24
N GLY A 652 4.83 -35.47 -16.43
CA GLY A 652 4.38 -36.42 -17.45
C GLY A 652 3.04 -36.05 -18.12
N VAL A 653 2.59 -34.79 -17.99
CA VAL A 653 1.32 -34.30 -18.52
C VAL A 653 1.52 -33.11 -19.47
N GLU A 654 2.56 -33.14 -20.30
CA GLU A 654 2.82 -32.07 -21.28
C GLU A 654 1.60 -31.79 -22.18
N ALA A 655 0.79 -32.81 -22.49
CA ALA A 655 -0.45 -32.67 -23.25
C ALA A 655 -1.50 -31.76 -22.58
N ASN A 656 -1.41 -31.53 -21.27
CA ASN A 656 -2.28 -30.61 -20.54
C ASN A 656 -1.85 -29.14 -20.72
N PHE A 657 -0.67 -28.87 -21.29
CA PHE A 657 -0.22 -27.54 -21.69
C PHE A 657 -0.41 -27.36 -23.19
N LYS A 658 -1.44 -26.60 -23.59
CA LYS A 658 -1.82 -26.43 -24.99
C LYS A 658 -1.64 -24.99 -25.44
N THR A 659 -1.23 -24.83 -26.69
CA THR A 659 -1.08 -23.52 -27.33
C THR A 659 -1.86 -23.54 -28.64
N SER A 660 -2.68 -22.53 -28.86
CA SER A 660 -3.52 -22.48 -30.04
C SER A 660 -3.80 -21.05 -30.46
N GLN A 661 -4.12 -20.84 -31.74
CA GLN A 661 -4.48 -19.51 -32.22
C GLN A 661 -5.95 -19.19 -31.97
N THR A 662 -6.80 -20.20 -31.81
CA THR A 662 -8.23 -20.03 -31.56
C THR A 662 -8.75 -21.04 -30.55
N ILE A 663 -9.80 -20.66 -29.81
CA ILE A 663 -10.52 -21.61 -28.94
C ILE A 663 -11.00 -22.83 -29.72
N THR A 664 -11.47 -22.62 -30.96
CA THR A 664 -12.02 -23.66 -31.83
C THR A 664 -10.99 -24.73 -32.20
N GLN A 665 -9.73 -24.36 -32.44
CA GLN A 665 -8.64 -25.29 -32.75
C GLN A 665 -8.30 -26.20 -31.58
N VAL A 666 -8.18 -25.66 -30.36
CA VAL A 666 -7.93 -26.43 -29.11
C VAL A 666 -8.96 -27.56 -28.94
N LEU A 667 -10.19 -27.30 -29.38
CA LEU A 667 -11.32 -28.18 -29.14
C LEU A 667 -11.53 -29.20 -30.24
N HIS A 668 -11.16 -28.88 -31.50
CA HIS A 668 -11.12 -29.86 -32.58
C HIS A 668 -10.11 -30.97 -32.34
N GLU A 669 -8.95 -30.66 -31.74
CA GLU A 669 -7.93 -31.66 -31.40
C GLU A 669 -8.48 -32.73 -30.43
N ARG A 670 -9.32 -32.33 -29.47
CA ARG A 670 -9.89 -33.23 -28.46
C ARG A 670 -10.99 -34.16 -29.00
N LEU A 671 -11.80 -33.69 -29.96
CA LEU A 671 -12.84 -34.52 -30.60
C LEU A 671 -12.26 -35.68 -31.42
N ASN A 672 -10.96 -35.65 -31.72
CA ASN A 672 -10.24 -36.71 -32.42
C ASN A 672 -9.43 -37.64 -31.48
N GLU A 673 -9.33 -37.31 -30.17
CA GLU A 673 -8.63 -38.10 -29.14
C GLU A 673 -9.56 -39.02 -28.34
N HIS A 674 -10.88 -38.93 -28.56
CA HIS A 674 -11.93 -39.81 -28.05
C HIS A 674 -12.65 -40.46 -29.23
#